data_AF-A0A1E3Q5W0-F1
#
_entry.id   AF-A0A1E3Q5W0-F1
#
_cell.length_a   1.000
_cell.length_b   1.000
_cell.length_c   1.000
_cell.angle_alpha   90.00
_cell.angle_beta   90.00
_cell.angle_gamma   90.00
#
_symmetry.space_group_name_H-M   'P 1'
#
loop_
_entity.id
_entity.type
_entity.pdbx_description
1 polymer ?
#
loop_
_entity_poly.entity_id
_entity_poly.type
_entity_poly.pdbx_seq_one_letter_code
_entity_poly.pdbx_strand_id
1 'polypeptide(L)'
;MTTDKKVPIGYRNGTQTAKLNSDRAIQETNSSSIVSKRSVERLYYPTTCHSSENNPSLENAHFFRYFVQKPQRRAPLINRGYWIRMEAVHTVVKQFLQSNPESRKVVVNLGCGYDPLPFQYLAKASTNRSKTIFVDADYPDLINIKVNKISASADLLRVIGERYNLNPSHSAVKLASASYYCVGCDLSNLADFERALKACGVLCEGWDLLFIAEVSLTYMNTEAADKVVQWASGVSRGQAQFALLEQILPAGADHPFARTMLRHFNRLNTPIKSVYTYPTVEDQINRFSSRGWNSVFCTDLQTFWYNHVSTEEKRRMEDVEHFDEWEEFFLFCQHYILLVASTSNMTKKGQNGSLVRSSTIDGAWNIDTFDSLSLRRRWGAAASTSDRSIVYFGGLSPTTRLATSVLVTSKDGTSFNIKSTTYPSPRMCHAIVELAPERFLMTGGRGSPATPLSDCWIFNSRSNEWEHTTAMPGSRYRHAMATISPGRVVVFGGHVDNGSSAEWLLFDSESCTWTTLECEVKLGLHISPGFCWLGKYGILSGGFNRIGDIYEDIYKWSIQGNRITLKLIQIGNDNLVRAAAQMAPWTEDSVLLVGGIKPRGILQMNDSFKVINLTEMSTINIEIDNKEKFPMLIGCSLHVTKDREIVVAGGGGVCFSFGAYWNEIAVVRPLAVPKRQWTVVDEAQTIRSEVSTSRCEEKKVNATITKSGSVAIGEIGVREPRSIEDWKEIHKTSVPVIIKSINIGSCTSTWTPDYLKDKVGFDRQVTVHVSKSNVMNFQAKNFRYELLPFGNFIDRVYGIKDHGNDSDELLYLRSLSAANPKSRAANLVEDFPEIASDFQLPPELKSLIGDKAFCSPLRISSPNVGMWLHYDVTANVLVQVRGTKRVRLYRPSDVSELSFPAGASSSLIPNIFDKKGSSIANVHPLETVMSPGDIIFIPAMWLHATLPLEPSISINVFWKDLESSLYSQGRDVYGNRDLKAYEEGRVLIKRISKSFEAMPADIRKFYLARLSAELRVMD
;
A
#
# COMPACT_ATOMS: atom_id res chain seq x y z
N MET A 1 -38.81 37.54 50.45
CA MET A 1 -39.88 37.44 49.45
C MET A 1 -39.26 37.89 48.14
N THR A 2 -38.97 37.07 47.15
CA THR A 2 -39.75 35.98 46.56
C THR A 2 -38.83 34.90 45.95
N THR A 3 -39.36 33.69 45.97
CA THR A 3 -38.76 32.37 45.74
C THR A 3 -38.62 31.94 44.28
N ASP A 4 -37.55 31.19 44.02
CA ASP A 4 -37.39 29.99 43.17
C ASP A 4 -38.19 29.78 41.87
N LYS A 5 -37.45 29.43 40.80
CA LYS A 5 -37.49 28.06 40.21
C LYS A 5 -36.28 27.78 39.30
N LYS A 6 -35.41 26.87 39.76
CA LYS A 6 -34.43 26.13 38.95
C LYS A 6 -35.15 25.21 37.96
N VAL A 7 -34.72 25.19 36.71
CA VAL A 7 -35.01 24.11 35.74
C VAL A 7 -33.77 23.23 35.63
N PRO A 8 -33.87 21.89 35.70
CA PRO A 8 -32.70 21.00 35.64
C PRO A 8 -32.18 20.91 34.20
N ILE A 9 -30.88 21.13 34.00
CA ILE A 9 -30.16 20.82 32.76
C ILE A 9 -30.16 19.29 32.62
N GLY A 10 -30.98 18.78 31.71
CA GLY A 10 -31.07 17.36 31.39
C GLY A 10 -29.81 16.86 30.69
N TYR A 11 -29.23 15.80 31.24
CA TYR A 11 -28.35 14.86 30.53
C TYR A 11 -29.11 14.25 29.32
N ARG A 12 -29.08 14.89 28.15
CA ARG A 12 -29.63 14.31 26.89
C ARG A 12 -28.81 14.54 25.62
N ASN A 13 -27.72 15.30 25.63
CA ASN A 13 -27.01 15.69 24.38
C ASN A 13 -25.87 14.75 23.94
N GLY A 14 -25.39 13.83 24.78
CA GLY A 14 -24.21 13.00 24.43
C GLY A 14 -24.47 11.96 23.32
N THR A 15 -25.65 11.33 23.32
CA THR A 15 -25.98 10.23 22.38
C THR A 15 -26.38 10.72 20.99
N GLN A 16 -27.01 11.90 20.89
CA GLN A 16 -27.47 12.45 19.62
C GLN A 16 -26.30 13.01 18.79
N THR A 17 -25.33 13.66 19.44
CA THR A 17 -24.09 14.13 18.79
C THR A 17 -23.20 12.98 18.34
N ALA A 18 -23.13 11.88 19.12
CA ALA A 18 -22.39 10.68 18.74
C ALA A 18 -23.00 9.98 17.51
N LYS A 19 -24.35 9.89 17.44
CA LYS A 19 -25.05 9.35 16.27
C LYS A 19 -24.77 10.18 15.02
N LEU A 20 -24.92 11.51 15.10
CA LEU A 20 -24.65 12.42 13.98
C LEU A 20 -23.21 12.32 13.44
N ASN A 21 -22.23 12.22 14.34
CA ASN A 21 -20.82 12.04 13.95
C ASN A 21 -20.56 10.68 13.29
N SER A 22 -21.19 9.62 13.79
CA SER A 22 -21.14 8.28 13.18
C SER A 22 -21.76 8.28 11.79
N ASP A 23 -22.93 8.92 11.62
CA ASP A 23 -23.63 8.98 10.34
C ASP A 23 -22.81 9.74 9.30
N ARG A 24 -22.17 10.86 9.68
CA ARG A 24 -21.26 11.60 8.78
C ARG A 24 -20.05 10.76 8.35
N ALA A 25 -19.45 10.00 9.27
CA ALA A 25 -18.32 9.12 8.94
C ALA A 25 -18.75 8.01 7.94
N ILE A 26 -19.95 7.44 8.12
CA ILE A 26 -20.52 6.46 7.18
C ILE A 26 -20.69 7.10 5.80
N GLN A 27 -21.22 8.32 5.72
CA GLN A 27 -21.39 9.04 4.45
C GLN A 27 -20.06 9.29 3.72
N GLU A 28 -18.94 9.47 4.44
CA GLU A 28 -17.62 9.67 3.82
C GLU A 28 -17.08 8.40 3.13
N THR A 29 -17.51 7.21 3.55
CA THR A 29 -17.08 5.93 2.92
C THR A 29 -17.45 5.86 1.44
N ASN A 30 -18.58 6.46 1.05
CA ASN A 30 -19.04 6.59 -0.32
C ASN A 30 -18.00 7.29 -1.22
N SER A 31 -17.33 8.32 -0.70
CA SER A 31 -16.32 9.08 -1.47
C SER A 31 -15.13 8.20 -1.87
N SER A 32 -14.72 7.24 -1.02
CA SER A 32 -13.62 6.32 -1.31
C SER A 32 -14.02 5.24 -2.33
N SER A 33 -15.22 4.68 -2.17
CA SER A 33 -15.78 3.65 -3.04
C SER A 33 -15.95 4.15 -4.48
N ILE A 34 -16.57 5.31 -4.66
CA ILE A 34 -16.88 5.88 -5.97
C ILE A 34 -15.62 6.30 -6.74
N VAL A 35 -14.56 6.75 -6.05
CA VAL A 35 -13.26 7.00 -6.70
C VAL A 35 -12.64 5.70 -7.22
N SER A 36 -12.79 4.60 -6.49
CA SER A 36 -12.26 3.29 -6.90
C SER A 36 -13.05 2.71 -8.07
N LYS A 37 -14.39 2.80 -8.05
CA LYS A 37 -15.24 2.46 -9.22
C LYS A 37 -14.91 3.32 -10.45
N ARG A 38 -14.61 4.62 -10.27
CA ARG A 38 -14.13 5.49 -11.37
C ARG A 38 -12.78 5.05 -11.93
N SER A 39 -11.87 4.53 -11.11
CA SER A 39 -10.61 3.95 -11.59
C SER A 39 -10.88 2.75 -12.51
N VAL A 40 -11.78 1.85 -12.10
CA VAL A 40 -12.20 0.69 -12.90
C VAL A 40 -12.85 1.15 -14.20
N GLU A 41 -13.84 2.07 -14.14
CA GLU A 41 -14.53 2.61 -15.32
C GLU A 41 -13.55 3.08 -16.41
N ARG A 42 -12.48 3.77 -15.99
CA ARG A 42 -11.49 4.33 -16.92
C ARG A 42 -10.55 3.31 -17.54
N LEU A 43 -10.30 2.19 -16.87
CA LEU A 43 -9.32 1.20 -17.28
C LEU A 43 -9.97 0.00 -17.99
N TYR A 44 -11.04 -0.53 -17.41
CA TYR A 44 -11.66 -1.79 -17.82
C TYR A 44 -12.79 -1.63 -18.82
N TYR A 45 -13.35 -0.42 -18.97
CA TYR A 45 -14.48 -0.15 -19.86
C TYR A 45 -14.10 0.93 -20.89
N PRO A 46 -13.88 0.56 -22.17
CA PRO A 46 -13.52 1.53 -23.20
C PRO A 46 -14.67 2.52 -23.45
N THR A 47 -14.36 3.80 -23.63
CA THR A 47 -15.33 4.78 -24.15
C THR A 47 -15.34 4.74 -25.67
N THR A 48 -16.50 4.58 -26.29
CA THR A 48 -16.69 4.80 -27.74
C THR A 48 -16.90 6.28 -28.09
N CYS A 49 -16.53 7.22 -27.23
CA CYS A 49 -16.68 8.65 -27.47
C CYS A 49 -15.61 9.16 -28.46
N HIS A 50 -15.59 8.65 -29.69
CA HIS A 50 -14.99 9.38 -30.79
C HIS A 50 -15.95 10.52 -31.15
N SER A 51 -15.51 11.74 -30.82
CA SER A 51 -16.16 12.99 -31.18
C SER A 51 -16.12 13.17 -32.70
N SER A 52 -17.20 12.83 -33.40
CA SER A 52 -17.43 13.30 -34.77
C SER A 52 -18.90 13.52 -35.17
N GLU A 53 -19.87 13.42 -34.26
CA GLU A 53 -21.27 13.69 -34.62
C GLU A 53 -22.00 14.52 -33.56
N ASN A 54 -22.87 15.42 -34.02
CA ASN A 54 -23.62 16.43 -33.25
C ASN A 54 -24.60 15.87 -32.21
N ASN A 55 -24.54 14.58 -31.84
CA ASN A 55 -25.28 13.99 -30.73
C ASN A 55 -24.66 12.64 -30.29
N PRO A 56 -23.61 12.62 -29.43
CA PRO A 56 -22.94 11.38 -29.05
C PRO A 56 -23.88 10.46 -28.25
N SER A 57 -23.95 9.19 -28.65
CA SER A 57 -24.67 8.14 -27.92
C SER A 57 -24.13 8.01 -26.49
N LEU A 58 -25.04 7.93 -25.52
CA LEU A 58 -24.72 7.74 -24.10
C LEU A 58 -24.67 6.27 -23.67
N GLU A 59 -24.89 5.33 -24.59
CA GLU A 59 -25.02 3.91 -24.27
C GLU A 59 -23.76 3.31 -23.60
N ASN A 60 -22.57 3.75 -24.04
CA ASN A 60 -21.28 3.35 -23.47
C ASN A 60 -20.56 4.53 -22.78
N ALA A 61 -21.32 5.53 -22.32
CA ALA A 61 -20.75 6.68 -21.65
C ALA A 61 -20.22 6.32 -20.26
N HIS A 62 -19.18 7.03 -19.85
CA HIS A 62 -18.67 6.98 -18.49
C HIS A 62 -19.53 7.87 -17.58
N PHE A 63 -20.16 7.29 -16.57
CA PHE A 63 -21.06 8.00 -15.65
C PHE A 63 -20.43 8.29 -14.29
N PHE A 64 -19.42 7.53 -13.83
CA PHE A 64 -18.76 7.87 -12.55
C PHE A 64 -18.06 9.24 -12.62
N ARG A 65 -17.73 9.73 -13.82
CA ARG A 65 -17.09 11.04 -14.04
C ARG A 65 -17.90 12.24 -13.52
N TYR A 66 -19.23 12.15 -13.48
CA TYR A 66 -20.08 13.25 -12.98
C TYR A 66 -20.05 13.34 -11.44
N PHE A 67 -19.68 12.25 -10.78
CA PHE A 67 -19.64 12.18 -9.32
C PHE A 67 -18.21 12.30 -8.77
N VAL A 68 -17.18 12.04 -9.59
CA VAL A 68 -15.76 12.12 -9.25
C VAL A 68 -15.03 13.15 -10.12
N GLN A 69 -14.78 14.33 -9.56
CA GLN A 69 -14.10 15.43 -10.28
C GLN A 69 -12.62 15.12 -10.57
N LYS A 70 -11.91 14.48 -9.64
CA LYS A 70 -10.48 14.16 -9.76
C LYS A 70 -10.31 12.63 -9.76
N PRO A 71 -10.28 11.98 -10.94
CA PRO A 71 -10.13 10.54 -11.00
C PRO A 71 -8.73 10.15 -10.54
N GLN A 72 -8.64 9.17 -9.64
CA GLN A 72 -7.38 8.62 -9.13
C GLN A 72 -7.26 7.16 -9.55
N ARG A 73 -6.13 6.79 -10.17
CA ARG A 73 -5.84 5.38 -10.46
C ARG A 73 -5.57 4.64 -9.15
N ARG A 74 -6.18 3.46 -8.98
CA ARG A 74 -5.89 2.52 -7.89
C ARG A 74 -4.93 1.42 -8.34
N ALA A 75 -4.34 0.73 -7.36
CA ALA A 75 -3.50 -0.44 -7.62
C ALA A 75 -4.32 -1.57 -8.29
N PRO A 76 -3.68 -2.46 -9.09
CA PRO A 76 -4.36 -3.55 -9.79
C PRO A 76 -5.26 -4.40 -8.89
N LEU A 77 -4.79 -4.79 -7.69
CA LEU A 77 -5.59 -5.48 -6.67
C LEU A 77 -6.91 -4.78 -6.37
N ILE A 78 -6.88 -3.46 -6.15
CA ILE A 78 -8.07 -2.67 -5.84
C ILE A 78 -9.00 -2.58 -7.05
N ASN A 79 -8.45 -2.32 -8.24
CA ASN A 79 -9.28 -2.23 -9.44
C ASN A 79 -10.01 -3.57 -9.68
N ARG A 80 -9.31 -4.70 -9.59
CA ARG A 80 -9.89 -6.03 -9.79
C ARG A 80 -10.97 -6.35 -8.75
N GLY A 81 -10.74 -6.00 -7.48
CA GLY A 81 -11.74 -6.17 -6.42
C GLY A 81 -12.97 -5.27 -6.58
N TYR A 82 -12.81 -4.03 -7.06
CA TYR A 82 -13.97 -3.17 -7.38
C TYR A 82 -14.66 -3.60 -8.67
N TRP A 83 -13.92 -4.11 -9.66
CA TRP A 83 -14.49 -4.66 -10.88
C TRP A 83 -15.40 -5.83 -10.57
N ILE A 84 -14.94 -6.82 -9.79
CA ILE A 84 -15.78 -8.00 -9.47
C ILE A 84 -17.01 -7.62 -8.63
N ARG A 85 -16.89 -6.62 -7.74
CA ARG A 85 -18.05 -6.07 -7.02
C ARG A 85 -19.08 -5.45 -7.95
N MET A 86 -18.62 -4.64 -8.90
CA MET A 86 -19.49 -4.04 -9.90
C MET A 86 -20.14 -5.13 -10.78
N GLU A 87 -19.35 -6.07 -11.27
CA GLU A 87 -19.82 -7.16 -12.14
C GLU A 87 -20.85 -8.06 -11.44
N ALA A 88 -20.64 -8.35 -10.15
CA ALA A 88 -21.59 -9.09 -9.33
C ALA A 88 -22.96 -8.39 -9.25
N VAL A 89 -22.99 -7.09 -8.94
CA VAL A 89 -24.23 -6.30 -8.91
C VAL A 89 -24.86 -6.20 -10.30
N HIS A 90 -24.05 -5.91 -11.33
CA HIS A 90 -24.51 -5.83 -12.73
C HIS A 90 -25.13 -7.12 -13.22
N THR A 91 -24.57 -8.27 -12.85
CA THR A 91 -25.10 -9.60 -13.20
C THR A 91 -26.51 -9.78 -12.66
N VAL A 92 -26.74 -9.45 -11.37
CA VAL A 92 -28.06 -9.57 -10.75
C VAL A 92 -29.07 -8.61 -11.37
N VAL A 93 -28.70 -7.34 -11.57
CA VAL A 93 -29.60 -6.35 -12.19
C VAL A 93 -29.95 -6.76 -13.62
N LYS A 94 -28.97 -7.23 -14.40
CA LYS A 94 -29.20 -7.70 -15.77
C LYS A 94 -30.16 -8.88 -15.79
N GLN A 95 -29.94 -9.90 -14.94
CA GLN A 95 -30.82 -11.06 -14.85
C GLN A 95 -32.24 -10.66 -14.43
N PHE A 96 -32.38 -9.76 -13.46
CA PHE A 96 -33.68 -9.28 -13.00
C PHE A 96 -34.44 -8.52 -14.09
N LEU A 97 -33.79 -7.57 -14.78
CA LEU A 97 -34.42 -6.80 -15.87
C LEU A 97 -34.79 -7.68 -17.07
N GLN A 98 -34.05 -8.77 -17.32
CA GLN A 98 -34.33 -9.73 -18.39
C GLN A 98 -35.37 -10.79 -17.98
N SER A 99 -35.67 -10.94 -16.69
CA SER A 99 -36.69 -11.87 -16.20
C SER A 99 -38.09 -11.36 -16.47
N ASN A 100 -39.02 -12.24 -16.84
CA ASN A 100 -40.45 -11.95 -17.07
C ASN A 100 -40.69 -10.64 -17.87
N PRO A 101 -40.40 -10.59 -19.19
CA PRO A 101 -40.42 -9.36 -20.00
C PRO A 101 -41.74 -8.58 -19.99
N GLU A 102 -42.86 -9.24 -19.65
CA GLU A 102 -44.16 -8.59 -19.56
C GLU A 102 -44.38 -7.77 -18.30
N SER A 103 -43.69 -8.14 -17.21
CA SER A 103 -43.79 -7.47 -15.91
C SER A 103 -43.10 -6.10 -15.92
N ARG A 104 -43.60 -5.18 -15.10
CA ARG A 104 -42.92 -3.90 -14.85
C ARG A 104 -41.88 -4.09 -13.75
N LYS A 105 -40.74 -3.43 -13.86
CA LYS A 105 -39.56 -3.66 -13.01
C LYS A 105 -39.18 -2.41 -12.23
N VAL A 106 -38.98 -2.55 -10.92
CA VAL A 106 -38.40 -1.50 -10.07
C VAL A 106 -37.09 -1.98 -9.48
N VAL A 107 -36.04 -1.18 -9.60
CA VAL A 107 -34.77 -1.42 -8.92
C VAL A 107 -34.58 -0.34 -7.85
N VAL A 108 -34.56 -0.76 -6.58
CA VAL A 108 -34.40 0.12 -5.42
C VAL A 108 -33.00 -0.05 -4.84
N ASN A 109 -32.15 0.96 -4.97
CA ASN A 109 -30.78 0.96 -4.48
C ASN A 109 -30.72 1.56 -3.05
N LEU A 110 -30.51 0.71 -2.05
CA LEU A 110 -30.52 1.03 -0.63
C LEU A 110 -29.11 1.44 -0.18
N GLY A 111 -28.95 2.69 0.24
CA GLY A 111 -27.64 3.29 0.51
C GLY A 111 -26.86 3.53 -0.79
N CYS A 112 -27.53 4.13 -1.78
CA CYS A 112 -27.02 4.24 -3.14
C CYS A 112 -25.74 5.07 -3.28
N GLY A 113 -25.42 5.92 -2.29
CA GLY A 113 -24.33 6.87 -2.37
C GLY A 113 -24.37 7.68 -3.66
N TYR A 114 -23.23 7.78 -4.36
CA TYR A 114 -23.16 8.38 -5.70
C TYR A 114 -23.10 7.34 -6.82
N ASP A 115 -23.65 6.15 -6.61
CA ASP A 115 -23.67 5.09 -7.63
C ASP A 115 -24.44 5.55 -8.88
N PRO A 116 -23.82 5.50 -10.08
CA PRO A 116 -24.47 5.86 -11.33
C PRO A 116 -25.18 4.68 -12.01
N LEU A 117 -25.31 3.52 -11.36
CA LEU A 117 -25.99 2.33 -11.89
C LEU A 117 -27.31 2.63 -12.63
N PRO A 118 -28.24 3.48 -12.12
CA PRO A 118 -29.46 3.82 -12.85
C PRO A 118 -29.19 4.42 -14.24
N PHE A 119 -28.22 5.34 -14.34
CA PHE A 119 -27.89 6.00 -15.61
C PHE A 119 -27.25 5.03 -16.60
N GLN A 120 -26.42 4.10 -16.12
CA GLN A 120 -25.79 3.08 -16.95
C GLN A 120 -26.79 2.14 -17.61
N TYR A 121 -27.93 1.85 -16.97
CA TYR A 121 -28.99 1.04 -17.58
C TYR A 121 -29.99 1.86 -18.36
N LEU A 122 -30.43 3.01 -17.84
CA LEU A 122 -31.39 3.86 -18.54
C LEU A 122 -30.83 4.41 -19.86
N ALA A 123 -29.52 4.64 -19.96
CA ALA A 123 -28.89 5.09 -21.20
C ALA A 123 -28.85 4.02 -22.31
N LYS A 124 -29.01 2.74 -22.00
CA LYS A 124 -28.97 1.64 -22.99
C LYS A 124 -30.26 1.56 -23.78
N ALA A 125 -30.16 1.31 -25.08
CA ALA A 125 -31.32 1.16 -25.96
C ALA A 125 -32.15 -0.10 -25.62
N SER A 126 -31.50 -1.12 -25.07
CA SER A 126 -32.14 -2.37 -24.64
C SER A 126 -33.05 -2.23 -23.42
N THR A 127 -32.98 -1.12 -22.68
CA THR A 127 -33.80 -0.92 -21.48
C THR A 127 -35.16 -0.35 -21.85
N ASN A 128 -36.23 -1.09 -21.55
CA ASN A 128 -37.59 -0.57 -21.71
C ASN A 128 -37.91 0.45 -20.60
N ARG A 129 -37.64 1.74 -20.86
CA ARG A 129 -37.86 2.85 -19.92
C ARG A 129 -39.32 3.02 -19.49
N SER A 130 -40.29 2.57 -20.31
CA SER A 130 -41.71 2.64 -19.96
C SER A 130 -42.14 1.59 -18.93
N LYS A 131 -41.37 0.51 -18.79
CA LYS A 131 -41.61 -0.59 -17.84
C LYS A 131 -40.57 -0.67 -16.73
N THR A 132 -39.60 0.25 -16.66
CA THR A 132 -38.47 0.18 -15.71
C THR A 132 -38.32 1.47 -14.92
N ILE A 133 -38.33 1.36 -13.59
CA ILE A 133 -38.07 2.48 -12.67
C ILE A 133 -36.86 2.16 -11.81
N PHE A 134 -35.97 3.14 -11.65
CA PHE A 134 -34.91 3.11 -10.64
C PHE A 134 -35.22 4.05 -9.50
N VAL A 135 -35.00 3.60 -8.26
CA VAL A 135 -35.15 4.41 -7.05
C VAL A 135 -33.86 4.37 -6.26
N ASP A 136 -33.22 5.52 -6.11
CA ASP A 136 -32.02 5.67 -5.29
C ASP A 136 -32.40 6.21 -3.90
N ALA A 137 -32.03 5.48 -2.85
CA ALA A 137 -32.32 5.85 -1.47
C ALA A 137 -31.03 5.96 -0.64
N ASP A 138 -30.86 7.08 0.06
CA ASP A 138 -29.76 7.30 1.00
C ASP A 138 -30.14 8.41 1.98
N TYR A 139 -29.24 8.76 2.92
CA TYR A 139 -29.44 9.88 3.83
C TYR A 139 -29.78 11.17 3.07
N PRO A 140 -30.68 12.01 3.61
CA PRO A 140 -31.13 13.24 2.96
C PRO A 140 -30.01 14.13 2.44
N ASP A 141 -28.92 14.30 3.21
CA ASP A 141 -27.79 15.16 2.84
C ASP A 141 -27.04 14.64 1.61
N LEU A 142 -26.77 13.32 1.54
CA LEU A 142 -26.12 12.69 0.39
C LEU A 142 -27.00 12.78 -0.86
N ILE A 143 -28.30 12.52 -0.72
CA ILE A 143 -29.25 12.62 -1.82
C ILE A 143 -29.34 14.04 -2.35
N ASN A 144 -29.39 15.05 -1.48
CA ASN A 144 -29.40 16.46 -1.92
C ASN A 144 -28.15 16.79 -2.75
N ILE A 145 -26.96 16.33 -2.33
CA ILE A 145 -25.72 16.50 -3.11
C ILE A 145 -25.81 15.78 -4.46
N LYS A 146 -26.33 14.55 -4.48
CA LYS A 146 -26.52 13.78 -5.72
C LYS A 146 -27.48 14.48 -6.68
N VAL A 147 -28.61 14.98 -6.19
CA VAL A 147 -29.62 15.73 -6.97
C VAL A 147 -29.03 17.01 -7.54
N ASN A 148 -28.20 17.73 -6.78
CA ASN A 148 -27.51 18.92 -7.28
C ASN A 148 -26.56 18.57 -8.44
N LYS A 149 -25.78 17.50 -8.33
CA LYS A 149 -24.91 17.02 -9.41
C LYS A 149 -25.67 16.58 -10.66
N ILE A 150 -26.81 15.90 -10.48
CA ILE A 150 -27.70 15.51 -11.57
C ILE A 150 -28.26 16.76 -12.26
N SER A 151 -28.77 17.71 -11.48
CA SER A 151 -29.37 18.94 -12.00
C SER A 151 -28.38 19.85 -12.73
N ALA A 152 -27.09 19.75 -12.39
CA ALA A 152 -26.01 20.49 -13.07
C ALA A 152 -25.51 19.80 -14.35
N SER A 153 -25.98 18.59 -14.68
CA SER A 153 -25.48 17.80 -15.82
C SER A 153 -26.54 17.59 -16.89
N ALA A 154 -26.35 18.18 -18.06
CA ALA A 154 -27.23 18.01 -19.21
C ALA A 154 -27.33 16.54 -19.67
N ASP A 155 -26.22 15.79 -19.60
CA ASP A 155 -26.22 14.37 -19.96
C ASP A 155 -27.05 13.52 -19.00
N LEU A 156 -26.94 13.75 -17.68
CA LEU A 156 -27.71 13.00 -16.70
C LEU A 156 -29.21 13.33 -16.79
N LEU A 157 -29.56 14.61 -17.01
CA LEU A 157 -30.93 15.03 -17.26
C LEU A 157 -31.51 14.40 -18.53
N ARG A 158 -30.71 14.31 -19.61
CA ARG A 158 -31.10 13.65 -20.87
C ARG A 158 -31.41 12.16 -20.68
N VAL A 159 -30.69 11.47 -19.77
CA VAL A 159 -30.93 10.04 -19.50
C VAL A 159 -32.24 9.81 -18.74
N ILE A 160 -32.53 10.63 -17.73
CA ILE A 160 -33.73 10.45 -16.88
C ILE A 160 -35.01 11.07 -17.46
N GLY A 161 -34.87 12.00 -18.42
CA GLY A 161 -36.00 12.66 -19.08
C GLY A 161 -36.61 13.81 -18.27
N GLU A 162 -37.86 14.14 -18.58
CA GLU A 162 -38.59 15.24 -17.95
C GLU A 162 -38.82 14.99 -16.45
N ARG A 163 -38.61 16.04 -15.65
CA ARG A 163 -38.80 15.99 -14.20
C ARG A 163 -40.24 16.35 -13.83
N TYR A 164 -40.76 15.68 -12.82
CA TYR A 164 -42.08 15.98 -12.28
C TYR A 164 -42.00 16.95 -11.10
N ASN A 165 -43.07 17.74 -10.93
CA ASN A 165 -43.20 18.61 -9.77
C ASN A 165 -43.33 17.75 -8.50
N LEU A 166 -42.51 18.06 -7.50
CA LEU A 166 -42.53 17.36 -6.24
C LEU A 166 -43.75 17.81 -5.43
N ASN A 167 -44.50 16.85 -4.88
CA ASN A 167 -45.58 17.16 -3.95
C ASN A 167 -44.99 17.59 -2.60
N PRO A 168 -45.28 18.81 -2.09
CA PRO A 168 -44.74 19.29 -0.81
C PRO A 168 -45.04 18.38 0.39
N SER A 169 -46.14 17.60 0.31
CA SER A 169 -46.52 16.64 1.36
C SER A 169 -45.61 15.40 1.42
N HIS A 170 -44.73 15.18 0.43
CA HIS A 170 -43.79 14.05 0.37
C HIS A 170 -42.34 14.54 0.38
N SER A 171 -41.94 15.18 1.48
CA SER A 171 -40.63 15.85 1.62
C SER A 171 -39.40 14.93 1.48
N ALA A 172 -39.57 13.61 1.60
CA ALA A 172 -38.51 12.63 1.41
C ALA A 172 -38.12 12.42 -0.06
N VAL A 173 -39.04 12.62 -1.02
CA VAL A 173 -38.74 12.52 -2.45
C VAL A 173 -38.05 13.81 -2.91
N LYS A 174 -36.78 13.72 -3.31
CA LYS A 174 -35.95 14.88 -3.66
C LYS A 174 -35.83 15.11 -5.16
N LEU A 175 -36.10 14.09 -5.98
CA LEU A 175 -36.15 14.16 -7.44
C LEU A 175 -37.11 13.09 -7.95
N ALA A 176 -37.92 13.44 -8.94
CA ALA A 176 -38.86 12.54 -9.61
C ALA A 176 -38.80 12.77 -11.13
N SER A 177 -38.84 11.66 -11.88
CA SER A 177 -38.93 11.61 -13.34
C SER A 177 -39.68 10.34 -13.75
N ALA A 178 -39.94 10.16 -15.04
CA ALA A 178 -40.67 8.99 -15.55
C ALA A 178 -40.06 7.65 -15.12
N SER A 179 -38.73 7.53 -15.11
CA SER A 179 -38.02 6.27 -14.88
C SER A 179 -36.97 6.32 -13.76
N TYR A 180 -36.88 7.41 -13.01
CA TYR A 180 -35.88 7.59 -11.95
C TYR A 180 -36.35 8.49 -10.80
N TYR A 181 -36.12 8.05 -9.56
CA TYR A 181 -36.44 8.76 -8.33
C TYR A 181 -35.25 8.82 -7.37
N CYS A 182 -35.13 9.92 -6.63
CA CYS A 182 -34.21 10.02 -5.49
C CYS A 182 -35.00 10.23 -4.19
N VAL A 183 -34.74 9.40 -3.17
CA VAL A 183 -35.41 9.42 -1.87
C VAL A 183 -34.39 9.66 -0.75
N GLY A 184 -34.50 10.79 -0.07
CA GLY A 184 -33.69 11.11 1.11
C GLY A 184 -34.35 10.57 2.38
N CYS A 185 -33.86 9.46 2.91
CA CYS A 185 -34.41 8.80 4.09
C CYS A 185 -33.34 8.07 4.92
N ASP A 186 -33.48 8.07 6.25
CA ASP A 186 -32.75 7.15 7.13
C ASP A 186 -33.42 5.76 7.03
N LEU A 187 -32.70 4.76 6.53
CA LEU A 187 -33.23 3.41 6.33
C LEU A 187 -33.60 2.70 7.65
N SER A 188 -33.17 3.21 8.81
CA SER A 188 -33.65 2.73 10.10
C SER A 188 -35.10 3.15 10.41
N ASN A 189 -35.62 4.17 9.71
CA ASN A 189 -37.02 4.58 9.80
C ASN A 189 -37.83 4.05 8.60
N LEU A 190 -38.20 2.77 8.68
CA LEU A 190 -38.91 2.08 7.61
C LEU A 190 -40.30 2.66 7.30
N ALA A 191 -40.99 3.25 8.28
CA ALA A 191 -42.29 3.85 8.07
C ALA A 191 -42.21 5.06 7.13
N ASP A 192 -41.19 5.90 7.28
CA ASP A 192 -40.95 7.05 6.41
C ASP A 192 -40.51 6.61 5.02
N PHE A 193 -39.65 5.59 4.96
CA PHE A 193 -39.18 5.02 3.71
C PHE A 193 -40.33 4.41 2.88
N GLU A 194 -41.20 3.62 3.51
CA GLU A 194 -42.36 3.04 2.85
C GLU A 194 -43.33 4.12 2.36
N ARG A 195 -43.59 5.16 3.15
CA ARG A 195 -44.40 6.31 2.72
C ARG A 195 -43.81 6.99 1.49
N ALA A 196 -42.48 7.14 1.43
CA ALA A 196 -41.80 7.71 0.27
C ALA A 196 -41.94 6.82 -0.98
N LEU A 197 -41.75 5.50 -0.85
CA LEU A 197 -41.93 4.57 -1.97
C LEU A 197 -43.38 4.49 -2.46
N LYS A 198 -44.36 4.58 -1.55
CA LYS A 198 -45.79 4.73 -1.92
C LYS A 198 -46.02 6.01 -2.73
N ALA A 199 -45.40 7.12 -2.33
CA ALA A 199 -45.47 8.37 -3.07
C ALA A 199 -44.80 8.30 -4.47
N CYS A 200 -43.77 7.47 -4.63
CA CYS A 200 -43.18 7.16 -5.93
C CYS A 200 -44.06 6.25 -6.81
N GLY A 201 -45.15 5.68 -6.27
CA GLY A 201 -46.04 4.78 -7.00
C GLY A 201 -45.46 3.40 -7.30
N VAL A 202 -44.34 3.01 -6.66
CA VAL A 202 -43.60 1.77 -6.98
C VAL A 202 -44.01 0.55 -6.15
N LEU A 203 -44.89 0.73 -5.16
CA LEU A 203 -45.41 -0.34 -4.29
C LEU A 203 -46.83 -0.83 -4.68
N CYS A 204 -47.22 -0.66 -5.94
CA CYS A 204 -48.52 -1.08 -6.45
C CYS A 204 -48.46 -2.47 -7.14
N GLU A 205 -49.63 -3.08 -7.37
CA GLU A 205 -49.72 -4.38 -8.06
C GLU A 205 -49.18 -4.30 -9.49
N GLY A 206 -48.55 -5.38 -9.95
CA GLY A 206 -47.98 -5.49 -11.30
C GLY A 206 -46.53 -5.03 -11.46
N TRP A 207 -45.87 -4.63 -10.37
CA TRP A 207 -44.43 -4.38 -10.34
C TRP A 207 -43.68 -5.51 -9.63
N ASP A 208 -42.60 -5.98 -10.28
CA ASP A 208 -41.57 -6.78 -9.62
C ASP A 208 -40.52 -5.82 -9.06
N LEU A 209 -40.03 -6.10 -7.85
CA LEU A 209 -39.06 -5.26 -7.14
C LEU A 209 -37.73 -5.99 -6.97
N LEU A 210 -36.63 -5.30 -7.23
CA LEU A 210 -35.28 -5.69 -6.83
C LEU A 210 -34.72 -4.65 -5.87
N PHE A 211 -34.45 -5.06 -4.63
CA PHE A 211 -33.70 -4.27 -3.68
C PHE A 211 -32.21 -4.58 -3.81
N ILE A 212 -31.36 -3.56 -3.83
CA ILE A 212 -29.91 -3.70 -3.86
C ILE A 212 -29.34 -3.05 -2.61
N ALA A 213 -28.51 -3.78 -1.87
CA ALA A 213 -27.75 -3.28 -0.74
C ALA A 213 -26.27 -3.60 -0.96
N GLU A 214 -25.55 -2.69 -1.63
CA GLU A 214 -24.12 -2.84 -1.88
C GLU A 214 -23.29 -2.15 -0.79
N VAL A 215 -22.84 -2.91 0.21
CA VAL A 215 -22.01 -2.46 1.34
C VAL A 215 -22.65 -1.26 2.05
N SER A 216 -23.96 -1.35 2.31
CA SER A 216 -24.75 -0.29 2.98
C SER A 216 -25.33 -0.79 4.31
N LEU A 217 -26.03 -1.93 4.30
CA LEU A 217 -26.65 -2.53 5.49
C LEU A 217 -25.64 -2.91 6.58
N THR A 218 -24.42 -3.29 6.21
CA THR A 218 -23.35 -3.67 7.14
C THR A 218 -23.00 -2.59 8.18
N TYR A 219 -23.23 -1.30 7.88
CA TYR A 219 -22.98 -0.19 8.80
C TYR A 219 -24.13 0.07 9.80
N MET A 220 -25.33 -0.39 9.45
CA MET A 220 -26.52 -0.25 10.29
C MET A 220 -26.38 -1.11 11.55
N ASN A 221 -27.09 -0.74 12.62
CA ASN A 221 -27.30 -1.69 13.71
C ASN A 221 -27.95 -2.97 13.14
N THR A 222 -27.46 -4.14 13.56
CA THR A 222 -27.87 -5.43 13.00
C THR A 222 -29.38 -5.65 13.06
N GLU A 223 -30.04 -5.27 14.16
CA GLU A 223 -31.49 -5.39 14.31
C GLU A 223 -32.24 -4.48 13.31
N ALA A 224 -31.73 -3.27 13.07
CA ALA A 224 -32.32 -2.35 12.09
C ALA A 224 -32.12 -2.86 10.65
N ALA A 225 -30.93 -3.38 10.31
CA ALA A 225 -30.67 -4.00 9.01
C ALA A 225 -31.60 -5.21 8.78
N ASP A 226 -31.80 -6.01 9.80
CA ASP A 226 -32.70 -7.17 9.77
C ASP A 226 -34.16 -6.78 9.58
N LYS A 227 -34.60 -5.67 10.17
CA LYS A 227 -35.93 -5.10 9.92
C LYS A 227 -36.08 -4.66 8.46
N VAL A 228 -35.05 -4.08 7.83
CA VAL A 228 -35.07 -3.75 6.39
C VAL A 228 -35.24 -5.01 5.55
N VAL A 229 -34.47 -6.06 5.83
CA VAL A 229 -34.54 -7.35 5.12
C VAL A 229 -35.92 -8.00 5.26
N GLN A 230 -36.48 -8.01 6.47
CA GLN A 230 -37.81 -8.55 6.75
C GLN A 230 -38.90 -7.73 6.05
N TRP A 231 -38.84 -6.41 6.15
CA TRP A 231 -39.80 -5.52 5.52
C TRP A 231 -39.82 -5.67 3.99
N ALA A 232 -38.64 -5.75 3.37
CA ALA A 232 -38.53 -5.90 1.92
C ALA A 232 -39.18 -7.20 1.40
N SER A 233 -39.23 -8.27 2.21
CA SER A 233 -39.93 -9.51 1.85
C SER A 233 -41.45 -9.37 1.79
N GLY A 234 -42.03 -8.47 2.60
CA GLY A 234 -43.48 -8.34 2.79
C GLY A 234 -44.10 -7.09 2.16
N VAL A 235 -43.30 -6.12 1.72
CA VAL A 235 -43.79 -4.84 1.19
C VAL A 235 -44.29 -4.93 -0.25
N SER A 236 -43.75 -5.85 -1.04
CA SER A 236 -44.13 -6.02 -2.44
C SER A 236 -45.51 -6.67 -2.55
N ARG A 237 -46.34 -6.15 -3.44
CA ARG A 237 -47.59 -6.81 -3.88
C ARG A 237 -47.37 -7.71 -5.11
N GLY A 238 -46.15 -7.76 -5.65
CA GLY A 238 -45.70 -8.63 -6.75
C GLY A 238 -44.50 -9.50 -6.33
N GLN A 239 -43.65 -9.92 -7.26
CA GLN A 239 -42.41 -10.63 -6.91
C GLN A 239 -41.38 -9.64 -6.33
N ALA A 240 -40.64 -10.06 -5.30
CA ALA A 240 -39.55 -9.28 -4.75
C ALA A 240 -38.26 -10.10 -4.78
N GLN A 241 -37.16 -9.43 -5.10
CA GLN A 241 -35.80 -9.94 -4.99
C GLN A 241 -34.95 -9.00 -4.14
N PHE A 242 -33.95 -9.55 -3.46
CA PHE A 242 -32.99 -8.79 -2.68
C PHE A 242 -31.57 -9.22 -3.04
N ALA A 243 -30.77 -8.27 -3.51
CA ALA A 243 -29.35 -8.42 -3.78
C ALA A 243 -28.55 -7.75 -2.66
N LEU A 244 -27.84 -8.55 -1.86
CA LEU A 244 -26.95 -8.07 -0.81
C LEU A 244 -25.50 -8.35 -1.21
N LEU A 245 -24.65 -7.32 -1.16
CA LEU A 245 -23.21 -7.47 -1.28
C LEU A 245 -22.55 -6.86 -0.06
N GLU A 246 -22.02 -7.68 0.85
CA GLU A 246 -21.36 -7.22 2.07
C GLU A 246 -20.28 -8.19 2.57
N GLN A 247 -19.60 -7.81 3.64
CA GLN A 247 -18.50 -8.58 4.21
C GLN A 247 -18.98 -9.72 5.10
N ILE A 248 -18.14 -10.74 5.25
CA ILE A 248 -18.27 -11.86 6.20
C ILE A 248 -16.92 -12.19 6.85
N LEU A 249 -16.91 -13.04 7.88
CA LEU A 249 -15.72 -13.48 8.62
C LEU A 249 -15.61 -15.01 8.65
N PRO A 250 -15.44 -15.68 7.49
CA PRO A 250 -15.64 -17.12 7.37
C PRO A 250 -14.58 -17.96 8.11
N ALA A 251 -13.45 -17.37 8.49
CA ALA A 251 -12.41 -17.99 9.33
C ALA A 251 -12.30 -17.32 10.72
N GLY A 252 -13.33 -16.56 11.14
CA GLY A 252 -13.36 -15.83 12.40
C GLY A 252 -12.68 -14.45 12.35
N ALA A 253 -12.93 -13.65 13.40
CA ALA A 253 -12.42 -12.27 13.51
C ALA A 253 -10.90 -12.21 13.72
N ASP A 254 -10.29 -13.27 14.24
CA ASP A 254 -8.84 -13.36 14.52
C ASP A 254 -8.02 -13.68 13.27
N HIS A 255 -8.66 -14.13 12.19
CA HIS A 255 -7.97 -14.35 10.92
C HIS A 255 -7.24 -13.05 10.48
N PRO A 256 -5.95 -13.12 10.08
CA PRO A 256 -5.13 -11.92 9.85
C PRO A 256 -5.76 -10.87 8.92
N PHE A 257 -6.41 -11.33 7.84
CA PHE A 257 -7.13 -10.44 6.91
C PHE A 257 -8.35 -9.80 7.59
N ALA A 258 -9.20 -10.60 8.23
CA ALA A 258 -10.41 -10.17 8.94
C ALA A 258 -10.07 -9.13 10.01
N ARG A 259 -9.05 -9.41 10.82
CA ARG A 259 -8.57 -8.52 11.88
C ARG A 259 -8.10 -7.18 11.33
N THR A 260 -7.40 -7.19 10.20
CA THR A 260 -6.92 -5.97 9.52
C THR A 260 -8.08 -5.15 8.94
N MET A 261 -9.05 -5.83 8.33
CA MET A 261 -10.29 -5.22 7.83
C MET A 261 -11.11 -4.58 8.97
N LEU A 262 -11.34 -5.30 10.07
CA LEU A 262 -12.09 -4.79 11.22
C LEU A 262 -11.40 -3.59 11.86
N ARG A 263 -10.06 -3.65 12.05
CA ARG A 263 -9.27 -2.50 12.54
C ARG A 263 -9.38 -1.28 11.63
N HIS A 264 -9.46 -1.47 10.31
CA HIS A 264 -9.64 -0.38 9.35
C HIS A 264 -10.97 0.34 9.56
N PHE A 265 -12.09 -0.40 9.55
CA PHE A 265 -13.42 0.17 9.72
C PHE A 265 -13.62 0.80 11.11
N ASN A 266 -13.08 0.18 12.16
CA ASN A 266 -13.13 0.75 13.51
C ASN A 266 -12.38 2.08 13.61
N ARG A 267 -11.19 2.19 13.00
CA ARG A 267 -10.40 3.43 12.98
C ARG A 267 -11.06 4.56 12.19
N LEU A 268 -11.89 4.22 11.21
CA LEU A 268 -12.70 5.20 10.46
C LEU A 268 -14.01 5.59 11.17
N ASN A 269 -14.27 5.04 12.37
CA ASN A 269 -15.55 5.17 13.07
C ASN A 269 -16.76 4.67 12.25
N THR A 270 -16.54 3.67 11.39
CA THR A 270 -17.56 3.04 10.55
C THR A 270 -17.58 1.53 10.72
N PRO A 271 -17.77 1.03 11.96
CA PRO A 271 -17.71 -0.40 12.24
C PRO A 271 -18.75 -1.17 11.41
N ILE A 272 -18.31 -2.27 10.79
CA ILE A 272 -19.18 -3.25 10.15
C ILE A 272 -19.74 -4.19 11.22
N LYS A 273 -21.07 -4.20 11.40
CA LYS A 273 -21.71 -4.77 12.60
C LYS A 273 -22.30 -6.15 12.37
N SER A 274 -22.97 -6.35 11.23
CA SER A 274 -23.65 -7.60 10.89
C SER A 274 -22.70 -8.80 10.84
N VAL A 275 -21.41 -8.57 10.57
CA VAL A 275 -20.39 -9.61 10.41
C VAL A 275 -20.13 -10.45 11.66
N TYR A 276 -20.44 -9.95 12.86
CA TYR A 276 -20.31 -10.72 14.10
C TYR A 276 -21.50 -11.65 14.34
N THR A 277 -22.67 -11.31 13.80
CA THR A 277 -23.89 -12.11 13.92
C THR A 277 -24.03 -13.09 12.77
N TYR A 278 -23.59 -12.69 11.57
CA TYR A 278 -23.67 -13.47 10.34
C TYR A 278 -22.28 -13.62 9.69
N PRO A 279 -21.33 -14.32 10.34
CA PRO A 279 -19.95 -14.43 9.87
C PRO A 279 -19.76 -15.35 8.66
N THR A 280 -20.73 -16.20 8.31
CA THR A 280 -20.60 -17.19 7.23
C THR A 280 -21.66 -17.02 6.13
N VAL A 281 -21.48 -17.74 5.01
CA VAL A 281 -22.46 -17.82 3.92
C VAL A 281 -23.76 -18.46 4.43
N GLU A 282 -23.65 -19.52 5.22
CA GLU A 282 -24.76 -20.24 5.82
C GLU A 282 -25.57 -19.34 6.77
N ASP A 283 -24.90 -18.51 7.58
CA ASP A 283 -25.57 -17.56 8.47
C ASP A 283 -26.37 -16.52 7.69
N GLN A 284 -25.86 -16.03 6.57
CA GLN A 284 -26.57 -15.08 5.70
C GLN A 284 -27.76 -15.76 4.99
N ILE A 285 -27.62 -17.01 4.57
CA ILE A 285 -28.76 -17.80 4.05
C ILE A 285 -29.86 -17.93 5.11
N ASN A 286 -29.49 -18.29 6.35
CA ASN A 286 -30.41 -18.42 7.47
C ASN A 286 -31.04 -17.08 7.83
N ARG A 287 -30.27 -15.98 7.77
CA ARG A 287 -30.76 -14.62 8.03
C ARG A 287 -31.92 -14.24 7.12
N PHE A 288 -31.80 -14.47 5.82
CA PHE A 288 -32.85 -14.16 4.85
C PHE A 288 -34.01 -15.16 4.92
N SER A 289 -33.71 -16.46 5.00
CA SER A 289 -34.75 -17.51 5.03
C SER A 289 -35.68 -17.36 6.24
N SER A 290 -35.13 -17.00 7.40
CA SER A 290 -35.91 -16.73 8.62
C SER A 290 -36.71 -15.42 8.56
N ARG A 291 -36.55 -14.61 7.51
CA ARG A 291 -37.14 -13.27 7.36
C ARG A 291 -38.05 -13.13 6.14
N GLY A 292 -38.76 -14.19 5.79
CA GLY A 292 -39.80 -14.16 4.75
C GLY A 292 -39.30 -14.37 3.32
N TRP A 293 -38.03 -14.73 3.12
CA TRP A 293 -37.49 -15.04 1.79
C TRP A 293 -37.56 -16.54 1.51
N ASN A 294 -38.34 -16.93 0.50
CA ASN A 294 -38.62 -18.34 0.18
C ASN A 294 -37.45 -19.06 -0.51
N SER A 295 -36.67 -18.32 -1.29
CA SER A 295 -35.46 -18.81 -1.95
C SER A 295 -34.29 -17.88 -1.67
N VAL A 296 -33.16 -18.43 -1.24
CA VAL A 296 -31.94 -17.67 -0.98
C VAL A 296 -30.76 -18.38 -1.62
N PHE A 297 -30.02 -17.65 -2.45
CA PHE A 297 -28.75 -18.06 -3.01
C PHE A 297 -27.66 -17.14 -2.47
N CYS A 298 -26.57 -17.68 -1.94
CA CYS A 298 -25.45 -16.89 -1.43
C CYS A 298 -24.14 -17.54 -1.87
N THR A 299 -23.20 -16.72 -2.35
CA THR A 299 -21.87 -17.14 -2.79
C THR A 299 -20.84 -16.11 -2.35
N ASP A 300 -19.63 -16.54 -2.00
CA ASP A 300 -18.50 -15.63 -1.91
C ASP A 300 -18.05 -15.16 -3.31
N LEU A 301 -17.28 -14.07 -3.38
CA LEU A 301 -16.86 -13.50 -4.66
C LEU A 301 -15.81 -14.35 -5.40
N GLN A 302 -15.08 -15.25 -4.74
CA GLN A 302 -14.14 -16.15 -5.41
C GLN A 302 -14.93 -17.23 -6.15
N THR A 303 -15.93 -17.81 -5.49
CA THR A 303 -16.86 -18.75 -6.11
C THR A 303 -17.64 -18.07 -7.25
N PHE A 304 -17.99 -16.79 -7.11
CA PHE A 304 -18.54 -15.98 -8.22
C PHE A 304 -17.54 -15.84 -9.38
N TRP A 305 -16.27 -15.51 -9.11
CA TRP A 305 -15.20 -15.43 -10.11
C TRP A 305 -15.06 -16.73 -10.92
N TYR A 306 -15.15 -17.90 -10.28
CA TYR A 306 -15.04 -19.18 -10.98
C TYR A 306 -16.28 -19.52 -11.80
N ASN A 307 -17.48 -19.29 -11.25
CA ASN A 307 -18.70 -19.81 -11.84
C ASN A 307 -19.42 -18.84 -12.79
N HIS A 308 -19.20 -17.54 -12.65
CA HIS A 308 -19.98 -16.51 -13.36
C HIS A 308 -19.14 -15.59 -14.26
N VAL A 309 -17.83 -15.48 -14.02
CA VAL A 309 -16.94 -14.70 -14.90
C VAL A 309 -16.40 -15.62 -16.00
N SER A 310 -16.71 -15.31 -17.26
CA SER A 310 -16.27 -16.11 -18.39
C SER A 310 -14.75 -16.09 -18.53
N THR A 311 -14.17 -17.18 -19.05
CA THR A 311 -12.73 -17.26 -19.35
C THR A 311 -12.27 -16.12 -20.25
N GLU A 312 -13.12 -15.69 -21.18
CA GLU A 312 -12.81 -14.58 -22.09
C GLU A 312 -12.72 -13.24 -21.35
N GLU A 313 -13.64 -12.96 -20.44
CA GLU A 313 -13.55 -11.75 -19.60
C GLU A 313 -12.32 -11.80 -18.70
N LYS A 314 -11.99 -12.97 -18.12
CA LYS A 314 -10.77 -13.11 -17.32
C LYS A 314 -9.51 -12.83 -18.14
N ARG A 315 -9.43 -13.33 -19.39
CA ARG A 315 -8.31 -13.03 -20.31
C ARG A 315 -8.25 -11.56 -20.67
N ARG A 316 -9.39 -10.96 -21.04
CA ARG A 316 -9.49 -9.53 -21.34
C ARG A 316 -8.98 -8.69 -20.17
N MET A 317 -9.26 -9.08 -18.93
CA MET A 317 -8.77 -8.37 -17.75
C MET A 317 -7.26 -8.48 -17.55
N GLU A 318 -6.62 -9.59 -17.93
CA GLU A 318 -5.15 -9.73 -17.91
C GLU A 318 -4.49 -8.77 -18.93
N ASP A 319 -5.14 -8.51 -20.06
CA ASP A 319 -4.64 -7.57 -21.07
C ASP A 319 -4.73 -6.09 -20.63
N VAL A 320 -5.62 -5.76 -19.68
CA VAL A 320 -5.81 -4.38 -19.18
C VAL A 320 -4.66 -3.94 -18.27
N GLU A 321 -4.26 -4.78 -17.32
CA GLU A 321 -3.14 -4.50 -16.43
C GLU A 321 -2.48 -5.77 -15.88
N HIS A 322 -1.15 -5.76 -15.82
CA HIS A 322 -0.37 -6.85 -15.24
C HIS A 322 -0.76 -7.09 -13.79
N PHE A 323 -1.00 -8.35 -13.44
CA PHE A 323 -1.49 -8.73 -12.13
C PHE A 323 -0.83 -10.01 -11.61
N ASP A 324 -0.35 -9.97 -10.37
CA ASP A 324 0.22 -11.15 -9.72
C ASP A 324 -0.11 -11.24 -8.22
N GLU A 325 -1.15 -10.54 -7.77
CA GLU A 325 -1.58 -10.46 -6.36
C GLU A 325 -2.78 -11.39 -6.09
N TRP A 326 -2.81 -12.57 -6.72
CA TRP A 326 -3.94 -13.51 -6.68
C TRP A 326 -4.34 -13.92 -5.27
N GLU A 327 -3.36 -14.12 -4.39
CA GLU A 327 -3.64 -14.53 -3.02
C GLU A 327 -4.38 -13.45 -2.23
N GLU A 328 -4.00 -12.19 -2.39
CA GLU A 328 -4.70 -11.07 -1.74
C GLU A 328 -6.06 -10.81 -2.36
N PHE A 329 -6.20 -10.99 -3.68
CA PHE A 329 -7.47 -10.86 -4.37
C PHE A 329 -8.47 -11.93 -3.90
N PHE A 330 -8.05 -13.19 -3.78
CA PHE A 330 -8.95 -14.24 -3.29
C PHE A 330 -9.22 -14.15 -1.80
N LEU A 331 -8.26 -13.73 -0.97
CA LEU A 331 -8.57 -13.40 0.42
C LEU A 331 -9.65 -12.31 0.50
N PHE A 332 -9.54 -11.24 -0.28
CA PHE A 332 -10.59 -10.23 -0.37
C PHE A 332 -11.92 -10.86 -0.81
N CYS A 333 -11.92 -11.64 -1.89
CA CYS A 333 -13.14 -12.22 -2.44
C CYS A 333 -13.83 -13.20 -1.48
N GLN A 334 -13.07 -13.95 -0.68
CA GLN A 334 -13.61 -14.88 0.33
C GLN A 334 -14.26 -14.16 1.53
N HIS A 335 -13.90 -12.89 1.78
CA HIS A 335 -14.50 -12.09 2.86
C HIS A 335 -15.66 -11.21 2.37
N TYR A 336 -16.11 -11.38 1.14
CA TYR A 336 -17.25 -10.67 0.56
C TYR A 336 -18.22 -11.66 -0.09
N ILE A 337 -19.51 -11.46 0.13
CA ILE A 337 -20.56 -12.29 -0.47
C ILE A 337 -21.40 -11.52 -1.48
N LEU A 338 -21.99 -12.25 -2.41
CA LEU A 338 -23.18 -11.87 -3.16
C LEU A 338 -24.32 -12.81 -2.74
N LEU A 339 -25.38 -12.24 -2.19
CA LEU A 339 -26.61 -12.95 -1.85
C LEU A 339 -27.76 -12.42 -2.70
N VAL A 340 -28.53 -13.34 -3.29
CA VAL A 340 -29.75 -13.07 -4.03
C VAL A 340 -30.89 -13.87 -3.40
N ALA A 341 -31.86 -13.18 -2.83
CA ALA A 341 -33.07 -13.77 -2.26
C ALA A 341 -34.28 -13.45 -3.12
N SER A 342 -35.28 -14.33 -3.14
CA SER A 342 -36.57 -14.14 -3.85
C SER A 342 -37.76 -14.60 -2.99
N THR A 343 -38.88 -13.89 -3.11
CA THR A 343 -40.17 -14.33 -2.57
C THR A 343 -40.83 -15.41 -3.42
N SER A 344 -40.38 -15.61 -4.67
CA SER A 344 -40.81 -16.72 -5.51
C SER A 344 -40.03 -18.00 -5.21
N ASN A 345 -40.68 -19.15 -5.30
CA ASN A 345 -40.00 -20.45 -5.20
C ASN A 345 -39.10 -20.65 -6.43
N MET A 346 -37.79 -20.44 -6.27
CA MET A 346 -36.82 -20.88 -7.28
C MET A 346 -36.57 -22.38 -7.08
N THR A 347 -36.48 -23.13 -8.17
CA THR A 347 -36.14 -24.56 -8.14
C THR A 347 -34.78 -24.77 -7.46
N LYS A 348 -34.78 -25.49 -6.33
CA LYS A 348 -33.57 -25.88 -5.58
C LYS A 348 -32.67 -26.76 -6.46
N LYS A 349 -31.48 -26.28 -6.82
CA LYS A 349 -30.35 -27.17 -7.11
C LYS A 349 -29.56 -27.34 -5.82
N GLY A 350 -29.79 -28.46 -5.14
CA GLY A 350 -29.08 -28.82 -3.92
C GLY A 350 -27.63 -29.20 -4.21
N GLN A 351 -26.72 -28.74 -3.36
CA GLN A 351 -25.43 -29.40 -3.13
C GLN A 351 -25.33 -29.66 -1.62
N ASN A 352 -25.50 -30.93 -1.24
CA ASN A 352 -25.19 -31.40 0.10
C ASN A 352 -23.68 -31.64 0.19
N GLY A 353 -22.99 -30.83 1.00
CA GLY A 353 -21.62 -31.12 1.43
C GLY A 353 -21.63 -31.98 2.68
N SER A 354 -21.11 -33.20 2.57
CA SER A 354 -20.87 -34.08 3.72
C SER A 354 -19.69 -33.56 4.55
N LEU A 355 -19.88 -33.38 5.85
CA LEU A 355 -18.80 -33.15 6.81
C LEU A 355 -17.96 -34.43 6.94
N VAL A 356 -16.71 -34.37 6.50
CA VAL A 356 -15.72 -35.45 6.67
C VAL A 356 -15.05 -35.27 8.04
N ARG A 357 -15.02 -36.34 8.84
CA ARG A 357 -14.27 -36.38 10.10
C ARG A 357 -12.77 -36.47 9.80
N SER A 358 -12.04 -35.42 10.13
CA SER A 358 -10.58 -35.45 10.25
C SER A 358 -10.21 -36.11 11.58
N SER A 359 -9.26 -37.04 11.55
CA SER A 359 -8.53 -37.48 12.75
C SER A 359 -7.45 -36.45 13.09
N THR A 360 -7.34 -36.13 14.38
CA THR A 360 -6.35 -35.20 14.95
C THR A 360 -5.14 -35.96 15.48
N ILE A 361 -3.95 -35.34 15.44
CA ILE A 361 -2.82 -35.78 16.27
C ILE A 361 -3.19 -35.48 17.72
N ASP A 362 -2.99 -36.46 18.60
CA ASP A 362 -3.11 -36.30 20.04
C ASP A 362 -2.01 -35.35 20.53
N GLY A 363 -2.40 -34.23 21.15
CA GLY A 363 -1.51 -33.22 21.72
C GLY A 363 -1.61 -31.85 21.06
N ALA A 364 -2.09 -30.85 21.81
CA ALA A 364 -2.20 -29.48 21.33
C ALA A 364 -0.82 -28.85 21.03
N TRP A 365 -0.79 -27.97 20.03
CA TRP A 365 0.41 -27.24 19.62
C TRP A 365 0.31 -25.78 20.03
N ASN A 366 1.46 -25.21 20.37
CA ASN A 366 1.58 -23.80 20.67
C ASN A 366 2.23 -23.04 19.52
N ILE A 367 1.81 -21.79 19.37
CA ILE A 367 2.45 -20.82 18.49
C ILE A 367 3.06 -19.69 19.31
N ASP A 368 4.38 -19.53 19.16
CA ASP A 368 5.13 -18.41 19.71
C ASP A 368 5.48 -17.45 18.58
N THR A 369 5.37 -16.15 18.85
CA THR A 369 5.81 -15.10 17.92
C THR A 369 6.83 -14.18 18.57
N PHE A 370 7.74 -13.67 17.76
CA PHE A 370 8.69 -12.64 18.16
C PHE A 370 8.90 -11.66 17.01
N ASP A 371 8.82 -10.37 17.33
CA ASP A 371 8.93 -9.30 16.35
C ASP A 371 10.39 -9.09 15.93
N SER A 372 10.58 -8.81 14.65
CA SER A 372 11.85 -8.38 14.09
C SER A 372 11.59 -7.43 12.93
N LEU A 373 12.01 -6.18 13.09
CA LEU A 373 11.89 -5.16 12.03
C LEU A 373 12.54 -5.62 10.73
N SER A 374 13.65 -6.35 10.83
CA SER A 374 14.43 -6.83 9.69
C SER A 374 13.74 -7.94 8.92
N LEU A 375 12.78 -8.66 9.52
CA LEU A 375 11.97 -9.69 8.85
C LEU A 375 10.51 -9.29 8.58
N ARG A 376 10.17 -7.99 8.74
CA ARG A 376 8.92 -7.41 8.22
C ARG A 376 8.97 -7.27 6.70
N ARG A 377 9.01 -8.42 6.03
CA ARG A 377 9.09 -8.56 4.58
C ARG A 377 8.32 -9.79 4.11
N ARG A 378 7.80 -9.73 2.89
CA ARG A 378 7.00 -10.79 2.26
C ARG A 378 7.53 -11.14 0.88
N TRP A 379 7.23 -12.34 0.40
CA TRP A 379 7.67 -12.82 -0.92
C TRP A 379 9.20 -12.84 -1.09
N GLY A 380 9.94 -13.03 0.00
CA GLY A 380 11.33 -13.46 -0.09
C GLY A 380 11.39 -14.99 -0.06
N ALA A 381 12.61 -15.52 0.02
CA ALA A 381 12.82 -16.95 0.15
C ALA A 381 13.83 -17.22 1.27
N ALA A 382 13.66 -18.36 1.94
CA ALA A 382 14.59 -18.84 2.94
C ALA A 382 15.10 -20.23 2.60
N ALA A 383 16.32 -20.52 3.06
CA ALA A 383 16.87 -21.87 3.05
C ALA A 383 17.51 -22.20 4.40
N SER A 384 17.46 -23.50 4.75
CA SER A 384 18.04 -24.05 5.96
C SER A 384 19.56 -24.07 5.89
N THR A 385 20.26 -23.31 6.73
CA THR A 385 21.72 -23.41 6.86
C THR A 385 22.13 -24.50 7.85
N SER A 386 21.28 -24.78 8.83
CA SER A 386 21.37 -25.92 9.73
C SER A 386 19.99 -26.28 10.26
N ASP A 387 19.88 -27.36 11.02
CA ASP A 387 18.66 -27.72 11.74
C ASP A 387 18.06 -26.54 12.54
N ARG A 388 18.93 -25.67 13.06
CA ARG A 388 18.59 -24.59 13.98
C ARG A 388 18.81 -23.18 13.41
N SER A 389 19.03 -23.06 12.11
CA SER A 389 19.27 -21.77 11.47
C SER A 389 18.81 -21.71 10.02
N ILE A 390 18.26 -20.56 9.62
CA ILE A 390 17.83 -20.28 8.25
C ILE A 390 18.40 -18.96 7.76
N VAL A 391 18.76 -18.89 6.48
CA VAL A 391 19.07 -17.64 5.78
C VAL A 391 17.85 -17.22 4.97
N TYR A 392 17.41 -15.97 5.13
CA TYR A 392 16.29 -15.38 4.40
C TYR A 392 16.81 -14.24 3.53
N PHE A 393 16.51 -14.25 2.23
CA PHE A 393 16.96 -13.23 1.29
C PHE A 393 15.80 -12.43 0.67
N GLY A 394 16.07 -11.15 0.42
CA GLY A 394 15.25 -10.28 -0.41
C GLY A 394 13.82 -10.11 0.12
N GLY A 395 12.85 -10.00 -0.79
CA GLY A 395 11.44 -9.77 -0.48
C GLY A 395 11.04 -8.29 -0.49
N LEU A 396 9.75 -8.04 -0.27
CA LEU A 396 9.16 -6.70 -0.25
C LEU A 396 8.97 -6.22 1.19
N SER A 397 9.64 -5.12 1.55
CA SER A 397 9.44 -4.37 2.80
C SER A 397 8.29 -3.37 2.67
N PRO A 398 7.93 -2.62 3.73
CA PRO A 398 6.91 -1.57 3.66
C PRO A 398 7.17 -0.50 2.59
N THR A 399 8.43 -0.29 2.19
CA THR A 399 8.82 0.82 1.29
C THR A 399 9.44 0.35 -0.01
N THR A 400 10.15 -0.78 -0.03
CA THR A 400 10.92 -1.20 -1.20
C THR A 400 11.20 -2.71 -1.20
N ARG A 401 11.67 -3.21 -2.34
CA ARG A 401 12.26 -4.55 -2.43
C ARG A 401 13.65 -4.51 -1.82
N LEU A 402 14.03 -5.59 -1.15
CA LEU A 402 15.31 -5.70 -0.46
C LEU A 402 16.28 -6.59 -1.25
N ALA A 403 17.56 -6.32 -1.08
CA ALA A 403 18.69 -7.17 -1.50
C ALA A 403 19.48 -7.69 -0.29
N THR A 404 18.91 -7.60 0.92
CA THR A 404 19.59 -7.96 2.16
C THR A 404 19.27 -9.39 2.58
N SER A 405 20.27 -10.04 3.17
CA SER A 405 20.13 -11.36 3.80
C SER A 405 19.90 -11.20 5.30
N VAL A 406 19.15 -12.11 5.90
CA VAL A 406 18.91 -12.17 7.34
C VAL A 406 19.12 -13.59 7.83
N LEU A 407 19.85 -13.74 8.93
CA LEU A 407 19.99 -15.02 9.61
C LEU A 407 18.94 -15.10 10.73
N VAL A 408 18.18 -16.19 10.77
CA VAL A 408 17.31 -16.52 11.91
C VAL A 408 17.87 -17.78 12.54
N THR A 409 18.22 -17.72 13.83
CA THR A 409 18.88 -18.82 14.53
C THR A 409 18.37 -18.95 15.97
N SER A 410 18.35 -20.18 16.49
CA SER A 410 18.11 -20.41 17.92
C SER A 410 19.36 -20.10 18.76
N LYS A 411 19.21 -19.82 20.07
CA LYS A 411 20.31 -19.52 21.00
C LYS A 411 21.47 -20.53 21.02
N ASP A 412 21.20 -21.78 20.64
CA ASP A 412 22.21 -22.86 20.58
C ASP A 412 22.79 -23.06 19.17
N GLY A 413 22.34 -22.28 18.19
CA GLY A 413 22.81 -22.32 16.82
C GLY A 413 24.09 -21.50 16.64
N THR A 414 24.91 -21.89 15.66
CA THR A 414 26.11 -21.13 15.29
C THR A 414 25.74 -19.73 14.80
N SER A 415 26.15 -18.69 15.53
CA SER A 415 26.05 -17.29 15.08
C SER A 415 27.17 -16.99 14.10
N PHE A 416 26.86 -16.65 12.86
CA PHE A 416 27.81 -16.09 11.92
C PHE A 416 27.24 -14.81 11.31
N ASN A 417 28.14 -13.87 11.01
CA ASN A 417 27.77 -12.58 10.48
C ASN A 417 27.67 -12.66 8.96
N ILE A 418 26.49 -12.35 8.41
CA ILE A 418 26.36 -12.18 6.97
C ILE A 418 26.93 -10.80 6.63
N LYS A 419 28.09 -10.77 5.95
CA LYS A 419 28.65 -9.58 5.29
C LYS A 419 29.03 -10.04 3.89
N SER A 420 28.21 -9.68 2.90
CA SER A 420 28.47 -10.06 1.51
C SER A 420 29.03 -8.88 0.73
N THR A 421 30.13 -9.07 0.01
CA THR A 421 30.70 -8.04 -0.87
C THR A 421 30.02 -8.02 -2.24
N THR A 422 29.55 -9.18 -2.70
CA THR A 422 28.70 -9.33 -3.89
C THR A 422 27.29 -9.71 -3.46
N TYR A 423 26.25 -9.17 -4.12
CA TYR A 423 24.87 -9.50 -3.78
C TYR A 423 23.93 -9.39 -4.98
N PRO A 424 22.84 -10.18 -5.01
CA PRO A 424 21.82 -10.07 -6.04
C PRO A 424 21.05 -8.75 -5.95
N SER A 425 20.53 -8.27 -7.08
CA SER A 425 19.67 -7.07 -7.11
C SER A 425 18.38 -7.24 -6.28
N PRO A 426 17.77 -6.14 -5.78
CA PRO A 426 16.57 -6.21 -4.97
C PRO A 426 15.39 -6.87 -5.69
N ARG A 427 14.82 -7.92 -5.10
CA ARG A 427 13.82 -8.77 -5.77
C ARG A 427 12.85 -9.44 -4.80
N MET A 428 11.75 -9.93 -5.35
CA MET A 428 10.75 -10.75 -4.65
C MET A 428 10.29 -11.91 -5.54
N CYS A 429 9.59 -12.89 -4.96
CA CYS A 429 9.07 -14.06 -5.67
C CYS A 429 10.13 -14.91 -6.38
N HIS A 430 11.37 -14.89 -5.89
CA HIS A 430 12.43 -15.84 -6.24
C HIS A 430 12.30 -17.06 -5.33
N ALA A 431 13.07 -18.11 -5.61
CA ALA A 431 13.16 -19.30 -4.76
C ALA A 431 14.63 -19.58 -4.40
N ILE A 432 14.85 -20.14 -3.20
CA ILE A 432 16.16 -20.55 -2.69
C ILE A 432 16.02 -21.96 -2.12
N VAL A 433 16.95 -22.84 -2.46
CA VAL A 433 17.06 -24.18 -1.89
C VAL A 433 18.52 -24.51 -1.60
N GLU A 434 18.75 -25.47 -0.71
CA GLU A 434 20.08 -26.03 -0.46
C GLU A 434 20.57 -26.77 -1.70
N LEU A 435 21.65 -26.31 -2.32
CA LEU A 435 22.27 -26.98 -3.48
C LEU A 435 23.15 -28.15 -3.02
N ALA A 436 23.98 -27.90 -2.01
CA ALA A 436 24.87 -28.84 -1.37
C ALA A 436 25.13 -28.32 0.06
N PRO A 437 25.74 -29.09 0.97
CA PRO A 437 26.07 -28.59 2.30
C PRO A 437 26.77 -27.23 2.22
N GLU A 438 26.24 -26.24 2.96
CA GLU A 438 26.72 -24.86 3.00
C GLU A 438 26.58 -24.02 1.71
N ARG A 439 25.99 -24.56 0.63
CA ARG A 439 25.76 -23.84 -0.64
C ARG A 439 24.28 -23.81 -0.99
N PHE A 440 23.76 -22.63 -1.32
CA PHE A 440 22.33 -22.41 -1.58
C PHE A 440 22.11 -21.77 -2.93
N LEU A 441 21.28 -22.38 -3.77
CA LEU A 441 20.97 -21.85 -5.11
C LEU A 441 19.73 -20.96 -5.03
N MET A 442 19.88 -19.69 -5.43
CA MET A 442 18.79 -18.76 -5.70
C MET A 442 18.57 -18.61 -7.19
N THR A 443 17.30 -18.60 -7.61
CA THR A 443 16.97 -18.43 -9.04
C THR A 443 15.84 -17.42 -9.28
N GLY A 444 16.03 -16.57 -10.29
CA GLY A 444 15.00 -15.70 -10.86
C GLY A 444 14.39 -14.69 -9.88
N GLY A 445 13.06 -14.61 -9.90
CA GLY A 445 12.29 -13.60 -9.18
C GLY A 445 11.96 -12.41 -10.05
N ARG A 446 11.53 -11.30 -9.43
CA ARG A 446 11.15 -10.09 -10.17
C ARG A 446 11.42 -8.79 -9.43
N GLY A 447 11.60 -7.74 -10.23
CA GLY A 447 11.37 -6.35 -9.83
C GLY A 447 9.85 -6.10 -9.78
N SER A 448 9.31 -5.40 -10.77
CA SER A 448 7.85 -5.33 -11.00
C SER A 448 7.31 -6.61 -11.67
N PRO A 449 5.99 -6.84 -11.69
CA PRO A 449 5.39 -7.94 -12.45
C PRO A 449 5.79 -7.99 -13.94
N ALA A 450 6.15 -6.84 -14.52
CA ALA A 450 6.62 -6.70 -15.90
C ALA A 450 8.16 -6.78 -16.06
N THR A 451 8.90 -7.08 -14.99
CA THR A 451 10.37 -7.25 -15.02
C THR A 451 10.78 -8.55 -14.31
N PRO A 452 10.47 -9.71 -14.92
CA PRO A 452 10.94 -10.99 -14.45
C PRO A 452 12.45 -11.14 -14.66
N LEU A 453 13.10 -11.94 -13.82
CA LEU A 453 14.55 -12.16 -13.81
C LEU A 453 14.88 -13.62 -14.13
N SER A 454 16.02 -13.85 -14.79
CA SER A 454 16.55 -15.19 -15.11
C SER A 454 17.89 -15.49 -14.43
N ASP A 455 18.51 -14.48 -13.81
CA ASP A 455 19.81 -14.61 -13.16
C ASP A 455 19.74 -15.56 -11.95
N CYS A 456 20.85 -16.26 -11.71
CA CYS A 456 20.99 -17.28 -10.69
C CYS A 456 22.23 -17.02 -9.85
N TRP A 457 22.13 -17.29 -8.56
CA TRP A 457 23.19 -17.00 -7.61
C TRP A 457 23.36 -18.16 -6.64
N ILE A 458 24.60 -18.41 -6.23
CA ILE A 458 24.92 -19.39 -5.20
C ILE A 458 25.40 -18.62 -3.97
N PHE A 459 24.70 -18.77 -2.85
CA PHE A 459 25.15 -18.28 -1.55
C PHE A 459 26.00 -19.36 -0.88
N ASN A 460 27.19 -19.00 -0.42
CA ASN A 460 28.05 -19.87 0.37
C ASN A 460 28.01 -19.41 1.84
N SER A 461 27.44 -20.22 2.73
CA SER A 461 27.30 -19.85 4.15
C SER A 461 28.61 -19.87 4.94
N ARG A 462 29.69 -20.48 4.40
CA ARG A 462 31.02 -20.46 5.02
C ARG A 462 31.71 -19.12 4.78
N SER A 463 31.67 -18.62 3.55
CA SER A 463 32.25 -17.31 3.20
C SER A 463 31.28 -16.15 3.39
N ASN A 464 29.98 -16.42 3.50
CA ASN A 464 28.90 -15.43 3.47
C ASN A 464 28.87 -14.57 2.20
N GLU A 465 29.27 -15.16 1.07
CA GLU A 465 29.32 -14.48 -0.23
C GLU A 465 28.32 -15.06 -1.23
N TRP A 466 27.84 -14.19 -2.12
CA TRP A 466 27.01 -14.56 -3.27
C TRP A 466 27.83 -14.61 -4.55
N GLU A 467 27.78 -15.75 -5.25
CA GLU A 467 28.46 -15.94 -6.53
C GLU A 467 27.43 -16.04 -7.66
N HIS A 468 27.66 -15.34 -8.76
CA HIS A 468 26.81 -15.46 -9.94
C HIS A 468 27.05 -16.83 -10.61
N THR A 469 25.99 -17.51 -11.03
CA THR A 469 26.08 -18.76 -11.81
C THR A 469 25.28 -18.66 -13.11
N THR A 470 25.23 -19.72 -13.89
CA THR A 470 24.55 -19.76 -15.19
C THR A 470 23.07 -19.41 -15.04
N ALA A 471 22.60 -18.44 -15.83
CA ALA A 471 21.21 -18.00 -15.82
C ALA A 471 20.25 -19.09 -16.32
N MET A 472 19.02 -19.10 -15.79
CA MET A 472 17.97 -20.01 -16.24
C MET A 472 17.56 -19.75 -17.70
N PRO A 473 17.11 -20.81 -18.41
CA PRO A 473 16.35 -20.66 -19.64
C PRO A 473 15.04 -19.89 -19.38
N GLY A 474 15.05 -18.61 -19.77
CA GLY A 474 13.94 -17.68 -19.62
C GLY A 474 13.79 -17.09 -18.21
N SER A 475 13.29 -15.86 -18.15
CA SER A 475 12.99 -15.18 -16.90
C SER A 475 11.72 -15.74 -16.25
N ARG A 476 11.75 -15.97 -14.94
CA ARG A 476 10.59 -16.47 -14.20
C ARG A 476 10.58 -16.07 -12.74
N TYR A 477 9.37 -16.00 -12.18
CA TYR A 477 9.13 -15.77 -10.75
C TYR A 477 7.95 -16.62 -10.29
N ARG A 478 7.79 -16.81 -8.97
CA ARG A 478 6.75 -17.68 -8.38
C ARG A 478 6.84 -19.15 -8.86
N HIS A 479 8.02 -19.58 -9.30
CA HIS A 479 8.32 -20.99 -9.59
C HIS A 479 8.64 -21.74 -8.30
N ALA A 480 8.58 -23.06 -8.38
CA ALA A 480 8.96 -23.95 -7.30
C ALA A 480 10.34 -24.58 -7.56
N MET A 481 11.03 -24.95 -6.49
CA MET A 481 12.35 -25.59 -6.52
C MET A 481 12.43 -26.75 -5.53
N ALA A 482 13.14 -27.81 -5.90
CA ALA A 482 13.50 -28.88 -4.98
C ALA A 482 14.87 -29.47 -5.32
N THR A 483 15.65 -29.73 -4.29
CA THR A 483 16.94 -30.42 -4.40
C THR A 483 16.70 -31.92 -4.41
N ILE A 484 17.11 -32.58 -5.50
CA ILE A 484 16.90 -34.02 -5.68
C ILE A 484 18.10 -34.85 -5.21
N SER A 485 19.30 -34.28 -5.32
CA SER A 485 20.56 -34.81 -4.80
C SER A 485 21.54 -33.64 -4.62
N PRO A 486 22.63 -33.79 -3.84
CA PRO A 486 23.67 -32.76 -3.76
C PRO A 486 24.13 -32.34 -5.17
N GLY A 487 24.12 -31.04 -5.42
CA GLY A 487 24.48 -30.43 -6.70
C GLY A 487 23.39 -30.44 -7.78
N ARG A 488 22.23 -31.05 -7.55
CA ARG A 488 21.15 -31.15 -8.55
C ARG A 488 19.83 -30.63 -8.04
N VAL A 489 19.29 -29.65 -8.77
CA VAL A 489 18.06 -28.93 -8.39
C VAL A 489 17.08 -28.91 -9.53
N VAL A 490 15.83 -29.29 -9.25
CA VAL A 490 14.71 -29.21 -10.18
C VAL A 490 13.93 -27.92 -9.94
N VAL A 491 13.63 -27.21 -11.02
CA VAL A 491 12.75 -26.04 -11.06
C VAL A 491 11.48 -26.40 -11.83
N PHE A 492 10.33 -26.00 -11.30
CA PHE A 492 9.03 -26.23 -11.95
C PHE A 492 8.15 -24.99 -11.99
N GLY A 493 7.56 -24.73 -13.15
CA GLY A 493 6.49 -23.73 -13.34
C GLY A 493 6.96 -22.28 -13.18
N GLY A 494 6.14 -21.49 -12.49
CA GLY A 494 6.29 -20.04 -12.33
C GLY A 494 5.60 -19.23 -13.40
N HIS A 495 5.59 -17.91 -13.25
CA HIS A 495 5.12 -16.98 -14.26
C HIS A 495 6.24 -16.68 -15.26
N VAL A 496 5.91 -16.76 -16.56
CA VAL A 496 6.79 -16.48 -17.71
C VAL A 496 6.01 -15.66 -18.73
N ASP A 497 6.65 -14.69 -19.38
CA ASP A 497 5.95 -13.72 -20.27
C ASP A 497 5.20 -14.42 -21.42
N ASN A 498 5.83 -15.38 -22.10
CA ASN A 498 5.29 -16.01 -23.33
C ASN A 498 5.04 -17.53 -23.24
N GLY A 499 5.04 -18.13 -22.05
CA GLY A 499 4.83 -19.58 -21.87
C GLY A 499 3.41 -19.96 -21.45
N SER A 500 2.82 -20.93 -22.16
CA SER A 500 1.51 -21.51 -21.82
C SER A 500 1.59 -22.83 -21.02
N SER A 501 2.75 -23.49 -21.02
CA SER A 501 3.00 -24.73 -20.29
C SER A 501 4.00 -24.55 -19.15
N ALA A 502 3.84 -25.34 -18.09
CA ALA A 502 4.85 -25.43 -17.05
C ALA A 502 6.08 -26.18 -17.57
N GLU A 503 7.25 -25.59 -17.38
CA GLU A 503 8.54 -26.19 -17.77
C GLU A 503 9.20 -26.84 -16.55
N TRP A 504 9.93 -27.92 -16.82
CA TRP A 504 10.79 -28.61 -15.88
C TRP A 504 12.25 -28.34 -16.27
N LEU A 505 13.01 -27.74 -15.36
CA LEU A 505 14.43 -27.45 -15.59
C LEU A 505 15.27 -28.15 -14.52
N LEU A 506 16.39 -28.72 -14.92
CA LEU A 506 17.40 -29.29 -14.03
C LEU A 506 18.65 -28.42 -14.07
N PHE A 507 19.10 -27.96 -12.90
CA PHE A 507 20.42 -27.38 -12.72
C PHE A 507 21.37 -28.45 -12.20
N ASP A 508 22.54 -28.57 -12.83
CA ASP A 508 23.66 -29.39 -12.36
C ASP A 508 24.84 -28.47 -12.00
N SER A 509 25.28 -28.54 -10.74
CA SER A 509 26.33 -27.67 -10.22
C SER A 509 27.74 -28.06 -10.64
N GLU A 510 27.97 -29.30 -11.09
CA GLU A 510 29.30 -29.74 -11.55
C GLU A 510 29.61 -29.14 -12.92
N SER A 511 28.64 -29.19 -13.83
CA SER A 511 28.74 -28.58 -15.14
C SER A 511 28.34 -27.10 -15.16
N CYS A 512 27.67 -26.61 -14.10
CA CYS A 512 27.02 -25.30 -14.06
C CYS A 512 26.08 -25.10 -15.27
N THR A 513 25.33 -26.12 -15.67
CA THR A 513 24.44 -26.05 -16.83
C THR A 513 22.97 -26.29 -16.47
N TRP A 514 22.10 -25.74 -17.31
CA TRP A 514 20.66 -25.99 -17.26
C TRP A 514 20.26 -26.97 -18.35
N THR A 515 19.43 -27.95 -17.99
CA THR A 515 18.84 -28.92 -18.93
C THR A 515 17.33 -28.87 -18.80
N THR A 516 16.63 -28.75 -19.92
CA THR A 516 15.17 -28.91 -19.96
C THR A 516 14.83 -30.40 -19.85
N LEU A 517 13.98 -30.75 -18.89
CA LEU A 517 13.55 -32.13 -18.69
C LEU A 517 12.28 -32.40 -19.51
N GLU A 518 12.19 -33.60 -20.07
CA GLU A 518 11.01 -34.06 -20.77
C GLU A 518 9.98 -34.61 -19.78
N CYS A 519 8.70 -34.27 -19.96
CA CYS A 519 7.62 -34.81 -19.15
C CYS A 519 6.57 -35.43 -20.08
N GLU A 520 6.10 -36.63 -19.74
CA GLU A 520 5.11 -37.37 -20.56
C GLU A 520 3.79 -36.62 -20.68
N VAL A 521 3.45 -35.85 -19.64
CA VAL A 521 2.23 -35.06 -19.56
C VAL A 521 2.58 -33.58 -19.65
N LYS A 522 1.96 -32.88 -20.61
CA LYS A 522 2.12 -31.44 -20.75
C LYS A 522 1.17 -30.72 -19.78
N LEU A 523 1.71 -30.27 -18.65
CA LEU A 523 0.96 -29.47 -17.67
C LEU A 523 0.82 -28.02 -18.11
N GLY A 524 -0.32 -27.40 -17.79
CA GLY A 524 -0.51 -25.96 -17.93
C GLY A 524 0.41 -25.16 -16.99
N LEU A 525 0.53 -23.85 -17.19
CA LEU A 525 1.39 -23.00 -16.37
C LEU A 525 0.94 -22.97 -14.90
N HIS A 526 1.76 -23.49 -13.99
CA HIS A 526 1.53 -23.48 -12.53
C HIS A 526 2.30 -22.34 -11.86
N ILE A 527 1.59 -21.32 -11.36
CA ILE A 527 2.15 -20.19 -10.64
C ILE A 527 1.99 -20.43 -9.13
N SER A 528 3.11 -20.41 -8.39
CA SER A 528 3.18 -20.73 -6.96
C SER A 528 2.59 -22.11 -6.61
N PRO A 529 3.00 -23.22 -7.27
CA PRO A 529 2.54 -24.55 -6.89
C PRO A 529 3.16 -24.99 -5.56
N GLY A 530 2.45 -25.84 -4.82
CA GLY A 530 3.03 -26.63 -3.74
C GLY A 530 3.95 -27.71 -4.33
N PHE A 531 5.19 -27.79 -3.84
CA PHE A 531 6.23 -28.64 -4.42
C PHE A 531 7.24 -29.08 -3.36
N CYS A 532 7.53 -30.38 -3.29
CA CYS A 532 8.56 -30.89 -2.39
C CYS A 532 9.18 -32.20 -2.92
N TRP A 533 10.37 -32.55 -2.41
CA TRP A 533 11.06 -33.82 -2.70
C TRP A 533 11.27 -34.62 -1.41
N LEU A 534 10.95 -35.92 -1.43
CA LEU A 534 11.05 -36.85 -0.29
C LEU A 534 12.23 -37.83 -0.41
N GLY A 535 13.22 -37.54 -1.25
CA GLY A 535 14.39 -38.41 -1.46
C GLY A 535 14.21 -39.46 -2.56
N LYS A 536 13.00 -40.03 -2.68
CA LYS A 536 12.66 -41.06 -3.69
C LYS A 536 11.74 -40.55 -4.81
N TYR A 537 10.85 -39.65 -4.46
CA TYR A 537 9.90 -38.99 -5.36
C TYR A 537 9.50 -37.66 -4.73
N GLY A 538 8.83 -36.80 -5.48
CA GLY A 538 8.27 -35.56 -4.97
C GLY A 538 6.76 -35.49 -5.11
N ILE A 539 6.19 -34.45 -4.50
CA ILE A 539 4.77 -34.09 -4.61
C ILE A 539 4.67 -32.72 -5.28
N LEU A 540 3.71 -32.61 -6.19
CA LEU A 540 3.29 -31.38 -6.86
C LEU A 540 1.79 -31.21 -6.64
N SER A 541 1.35 -30.03 -6.18
CA SER A 541 -0.07 -29.75 -5.96
C SER A 541 -0.40 -28.28 -6.24
N GLY A 542 -1.56 -28.03 -6.84
CA GLY A 542 -2.14 -26.70 -6.90
C GLY A 542 -1.37 -25.72 -7.78
N GLY A 543 -1.40 -24.45 -7.39
CA GLY A 543 -0.87 -23.34 -8.19
C GLY A 543 -1.92 -22.68 -9.07
N PHE A 544 -1.74 -21.39 -9.33
CA PHE A 544 -2.63 -20.61 -10.18
C PHE A 544 -2.28 -20.80 -11.65
N ASN A 545 -3.29 -20.82 -12.52
CA ASN A 545 -3.12 -20.53 -13.93
C ASN A 545 -3.01 -19.00 -14.16
N ARG A 546 -2.85 -18.57 -15.42
CA ARG A 546 -2.71 -17.14 -15.77
C ARG A 546 -3.93 -16.28 -15.41
N ILE A 547 -5.11 -16.88 -15.31
CA ILE A 547 -6.39 -16.19 -15.01
C ILE A 547 -6.86 -16.43 -13.57
N GLY A 548 -5.98 -16.96 -12.70
CA GLY A 548 -6.24 -17.12 -11.27
C GLY A 548 -7.04 -18.36 -10.87
N ASP A 549 -7.41 -19.24 -11.80
CA ASP A 549 -7.98 -20.53 -11.42
C ASP A 549 -6.88 -21.44 -10.85
N ILE A 550 -7.24 -22.23 -9.84
CA ILE A 550 -6.31 -23.12 -9.14
C ILE A 550 -6.44 -24.52 -9.73
N TYR A 551 -5.33 -25.15 -10.11
CA TYR A 551 -5.34 -26.55 -10.53
C TYR A 551 -5.71 -27.46 -9.36
N GLU A 552 -6.68 -28.36 -9.54
CA GLU A 552 -7.19 -29.24 -8.48
C GLU A 552 -6.47 -30.62 -8.42
N ASP A 553 -5.37 -30.77 -9.15
CA ASP A 553 -4.64 -32.04 -9.21
C ASP A 553 -3.52 -32.13 -8.16
N ILE A 554 -3.23 -33.37 -7.74
CA ILE A 554 -2.08 -33.72 -6.92
C ILE A 554 -1.29 -34.81 -7.64
N TYR A 555 -0.03 -34.51 -7.96
CA TYR A 555 0.86 -35.44 -8.65
C TYR A 555 1.98 -35.90 -7.74
N LYS A 556 2.24 -37.21 -7.78
CA LYS A 556 3.51 -37.80 -7.38
C LYS A 556 4.45 -37.74 -8.59
N TRP A 557 5.61 -37.11 -8.44
CA TRP A 557 6.58 -36.96 -9.53
C TRP A 557 7.90 -37.66 -9.22
N SER A 558 8.53 -38.24 -10.24
CA SER A 558 9.85 -38.86 -10.15
C SER A 558 10.69 -38.49 -11.35
N ILE A 559 12.01 -38.54 -11.20
CA ILE A 559 12.98 -38.22 -12.24
C ILE A 559 13.84 -39.45 -12.53
N GLN A 560 14.00 -39.79 -13.80
CA GLN A 560 14.92 -40.82 -14.28
C GLN A 560 15.66 -40.31 -15.52
N GLY A 561 16.98 -40.13 -15.41
CA GLY A 561 17.76 -39.43 -16.43
C GLY A 561 17.21 -38.01 -16.65
N ASN A 562 16.85 -37.69 -17.89
CA ASN A 562 16.28 -36.38 -18.26
C ASN A 562 14.74 -36.39 -18.36
N ARG A 563 14.07 -37.42 -17.83
CA ARG A 563 12.62 -37.60 -17.97
C ARG A 563 11.90 -37.54 -16.61
N ILE A 564 10.83 -36.76 -16.56
CA ILE A 564 9.89 -36.64 -15.46
C ILE A 564 8.70 -37.57 -15.72
N THR A 565 8.36 -38.37 -14.71
CA THR A 565 7.13 -39.17 -14.68
C THR A 565 6.18 -38.59 -13.66
N LEU A 566 4.91 -38.44 -14.03
CA LEU A 566 3.85 -37.94 -13.17
C LEU A 566 2.79 -39.02 -12.96
N LYS A 567 2.41 -39.24 -11.70
CA LYS A 567 1.29 -40.10 -11.33
C LYS A 567 0.28 -39.29 -10.53
N LEU A 568 -0.93 -39.15 -11.04
CA LEU A 568 -2.04 -38.53 -10.32
C LEU A 568 -2.36 -39.37 -9.08
N ILE A 569 -2.52 -38.72 -7.93
CA ILE A 569 -2.89 -39.37 -6.66
C ILE A 569 -4.09 -38.66 -6.03
N GLN A 570 -4.90 -39.42 -5.29
CA GLN A 570 -6.00 -38.89 -4.48
C GLN A 570 -5.75 -39.27 -3.03
N ILE A 571 -5.75 -38.28 -2.14
CA ILE A 571 -5.42 -38.46 -0.73
C ILE A 571 -6.65 -38.10 0.10
N GLY A 572 -7.35 -39.12 0.59
CA GLY A 572 -8.60 -38.98 1.33
C GLY A 572 -9.71 -38.21 0.57
N ASN A 573 -10.72 -37.78 1.32
CA ASN A 573 -11.80 -36.89 0.84
C ASN A 573 -11.53 -35.41 1.16
N ASP A 574 -10.33 -35.10 1.66
CA ASP A 574 -9.96 -33.78 2.13
C ASP A 574 -9.54 -32.91 0.94
N ASN A 575 -10.04 -31.67 0.85
CA ASN A 575 -9.62 -30.75 -0.21
C ASN A 575 -8.25 -30.14 0.13
N LEU A 576 -7.19 -30.88 -0.22
CA LEU A 576 -5.78 -30.57 0.07
C LEU A 576 -5.14 -29.60 -0.91
N VAL A 577 -5.77 -29.37 -2.05
CA VAL A 577 -5.23 -28.53 -3.11
C VAL A 577 -5.19 -27.09 -2.65
N ARG A 578 -4.01 -26.47 -2.79
CA ARG A 578 -3.80 -25.06 -2.48
C ARG A 578 -2.83 -24.43 -3.46
N ALA A 579 -3.12 -23.20 -3.86
CA ALA A 579 -2.12 -22.36 -4.52
C ALA A 579 -1.35 -21.53 -3.49
N ALA A 580 -0.07 -21.30 -3.76
CA ALA A 580 0.87 -20.58 -2.89
C ALA A 580 1.05 -21.18 -1.48
N ALA A 581 0.70 -22.46 -1.28
CA ALA A 581 1.00 -23.18 -0.07
C ALA A 581 2.48 -23.59 -0.03
N GLN A 582 3.04 -23.64 1.17
CA GLN A 582 4.38 -24.17 1.41
C GLN A 582 4.30 -25.67 1.68
N MET A 583 5.23 -26.43 1.10
CA MET A 583 5.34 -27.87 1.33
C MET A 583 6.75 -28.20 1.81
N ALA A 584 6.86 -28.99 2.87
CA ALA A 584 8.14 -29.46 3.39
C ALA A 584 8.06 -30.96 3.71
N PRO A 585 9.15 -31.72 3.52
CA PRO A 585 9.25 -33.09 4.01
C PRO A 585 8.96 -33.15 5.51
N TRP A 586 8.08 -34.07 5.92
CA TRP A 586 7.81 -34.35 7.33
C TRP A 586 8.45 -35.68 7.73
N THR A 587 8.24 -36.73 6.97
CA THR A 587 8.99 -37.99 7.11
C THR A 587 9.39 -38.46 5.73
N GLU A 588 10.02 -39.62 5.61
CA GLU A 588 10.29 -40.26 4.31
C GLU A 588 9.00 -40.52 3.50
N ASP A 589 7.86 -40.61 4.17
CA ASP A 589 6.55 -40.94 3.59
C ASP A 589 5.45 -39.92 3.89
N SER A 590 5.78 -38.76 4.43
CA SER A 590 4.78 -37.73 4.73
C SER A 590 5.26 -36.32 4.44
N VAL A 591 4.33 -35.46 4.07
CA VAL A 591 4.58 -34.05 3.72
C VAL A 591 3.79 -33.14 4.66
N LEU A 592 4.43 -32.06 5.13
CA LEU A 592 3.74 -30.97 5.79
C LEU A 592 3.28 -29.95 4.73
N LEU A 593 1.99 -29.64 4.73
CA LEU A 593 1.34 -28.63 3.90
C LEU A 593 0.90 -27.44 4.78
N VAL A 594 1.37 -26.24 4.45
CA VAL A 594 1.13 -25.02 5.24
C VAL A 594 0.57 -23.89 4.39
N GLY A 595 -0.52 -23.28 4.87
CA GLY A 595 -1.06 -22.04 4.29
C GLY A 595 -1.63 -22.19 2.89
N GLY A 596 -1.59 -21.10 2.11
CA GLY A 596 -2.09 -21.03 0.73
C GLY A 596 -3.58 -20.75 0.60
N ILE A 597 -4.05 -20.68 -0.65
CA ILE A 597 -5.44 -20.39 -1.04
C ILE A 597 -6.09 -21.64 -1.61
N LYS A 598 -7.30 -21.96 -1.12
CA LYS A 598 -8.12 -23.07 -1.63
C LYS A 598 -8.88 -22.66 -2.91
N PRO A 599 -9.20 -23.62 -3.80
CA PRO A 599 -10.07 -23.36 -4.94
C PRO A 599 -11.50 -22.98 -4.53
N ARG A 600 -11.97 -23.44 -3.37
CA ARG A 600 -13.31 -23.10 -2.86
C ARG A 600 -13.27 -22.97 -1.34
N GLY A 601 -13.93 -21.92 -0.83
CA GLY A 601 -13.98 -21.59 0.59
C GLY A 601 -12.64 -21.09 1.16
N ILE A 602 -12.70 -20.41 2.30
CA ILE A 602 -11.51 -19.97 3.01
C ILE A 602 -10.81 -21.14 3.72
N LEU A 603 -9.48 -21.05 3.84
CA LEU A 603 -8.72 -21.97 4.67
C LEU A 603 -8.98 -21.67 6.16
N GLN A 604 -9.50 -22.65 6.89
CA GLN A 604 -9.71 -22.52 8.33
C GLN A 604 -8.37 -22.55 9.08
N MET A 605 -8.30 -21.88 10.22
CA MET A 605 -7.07 -21.83 11.03
C MET A 605 -6.59 -23.23 11.45
N ASN A 606 -7.53 -24.12 11.81
CA ASN A 606 -7.23 -25.51 12.20
C ASN A 606 -6.75 -26.39 11.02
N ASP A 607 -7.07 -26.02 9.78
CA ASP A 607 -6.61 -26.73 8.58
C ASP A 607 -5.32 -26.14 8.01
N SER A 608 -4.81 -25.07 8.60
CA SER A 608 -3.70 -24.32 8.01
C SER A 608 -2.37 -25.05 8.05
N PHE A 609 -2.19 -25.98 8.99
CA PHE A 609 -1.02 -26.86 9.11
C PHE A 609 -1.51 -28.31 9.06
N LYS A 610 -1.21 -29.00 7.96
CA LYS A 610 -1.72 -30.35 7.70
C LYS A 610 -0.58 -31.27 7.29
N VAL A 611 -0.47 -32.42 7.95
CA VAL A 611 0.46 -33.50 7.58
C VAL A 611 -0.28 -34.48 6.68
N ILE A 612 0.34 -34.83 5.56
CA ILE A 612 -0.18 -35.74 4.55
C ILE A 612 0.66 -37.01 4.61
N ASN A 613 0.08 -38.14 5.00
CA ASN A 613 0.73 -39.45 4.97
C ASN A 613 0.46 -40.11 3.61
N LEU A 614 1.52 -40.39 2.86
CA LEU A 614 1.42 -40.91 1.49
C LEU A 614 1.41 -42.45 1.43
N THR A 615 1.66 -43.12 2.54
CA THR A 615 1.55 -44.58 2.65
C THR A 615 0.12 -44.97 2.99
N GLU A 616 -0.45 -44.31 3.99
CA GLU A 616 -1.84 -44.52 4.43
C GLU A 616 -2.84 -43.74 3.57
N MET A 617 -2.37 -42.81 2.74
CA MET A 617 -3.21 -41.87 1.98
C MET A 617 -4.17 -41.10 2.91
N SER A 618 -3.67 -40.73 4.09
CA SER A 618 -4.42 -40.09 5.17
C SER A 618 -3.88 -38.68 5.47
N THR A 619 -4.66 -37.88 6.18
CA THR A 619 -4.30 -36.51 6.56
C THR A 619 -4.44 -36.34 8.06
N ILE A 620 -3.58 -35.51 8.63
CA ILE A 620 -3.66 -35.17 10.04
C ILE A 620 -3.49 -33.67 10.24
N ASN A 621 -4.39 -33.07 11.01
CA ASN A 621 -4.35 -31.65 11.35
C ASN A 621 -3.45 -31.40 12.56
N ILE A 622 -2.69 -30.31 12.49
CA ILE A 622 -1.95 -29.76 13.63
C ILE A 622 -2.81 -28.64 14.24
N GLU A 623 -3.44 -28.92 15.38
CA GLU A 623 -4.29 -27.96 16.08
C GLU A 623 -3.46 -26.98 16.93
N ILE A 624 -3.70 -25.68 16.72
CA ILE A 624 -2.99 -24.60 17.38
C ILE A 624 -3.93 -23.90 18.36
N ASP A 625 -3.55 -23.84 19.64
CA ASP A 625 -4.39 -23.27 20.71
C ASP A 625 -4.44 -21.72 20.68
N ASN A 626 -3.31 -21.05 20.40
CA ASN A 626 -3.22 -19.59 20.47
C ASN A 626 -3.54 -18.92 19.11
N LYS A 627 -4.83 -18.66 18.88
CA LYS A 627 -5.33 -18.07 17.62
C LYS A 627 -5.05 -16.57 17.45
N GLU A 628 -4.81 -15.82 18.52
CA GLU A 628 -4.56 -14.36 18.42
C GLU A 628 -3.24 -14.04 17.69
N LYS A 629 -2.26 -14.93 17.79
CA LYS A 629 -0.92 -14.75 17.21
C LYS A 629 -0.74 -15.41 15.86
N PHE A 630 -1.83 -15.82 15.22
CA PHE A 630 -1.77 -16.58 13.98
C PHE A 630 -1.15 -15.74 12.84
N PRO A 631 -0.12 -16.25 12.14
CA PRO A 631 0.51 -15.55 11.03
C PRO A 631 -0.35 -15.61 9.77
N MET A 632 -0.14 -14.68 8.85
CA MET A 632 -0.69 -14.79 7.50
C MET A 632 0.19 -15.70 6.66
N LEU A 633 -0.30 -16.90 6.33
CA LEU A 633 0.47 -17.93 5.66
C LEU A 633 0.50 -17.76 4.13
N ILE A 634 0.85 -16.55 3.68
CA ILE A 634 0.98 -16.16 2.28
C ILE A 634 2.27 -15.34 2.13
N GLY A 635 3.06 -15.69 1.11
CA GLY A 635 4.35 -15.04 0.85
C GLY A 635 5.37 -15.22 1.97
N CYS A 636 5.24 -16.31 2.74
CA CYS A 636 6.15 -16.72 3.81
C CYS A 636 7.05 -17.88 3.34
N SER A 637 8.14 -18.12 4.08
CA SER A 637 9.01 -19.28 3.90
C SER A 637 8.91 -20.19 5.12
N LEU A 638 9.08 -21.49 4.88
CA LEU A 638 8.89 -22.55 5.87
C LEU A 638 10.22 -23.25 6.16
N HIS A 639 10.49 -23.52 7.44
CA HIS A 639 11.56 -24.43 7.87
C HIS A 639 11.05 -25.38 8.93
N VAL A 640 11.44 -26.66 8.85
CA VAL A 640 11.04 -27.71 9.78
C VAL A 640 12.30 -28.28 10.43
N THR A 641 12.38 -28.22 11.75
CA THR A 641 13.50 -28.78 12.51
C THR A 641 13.32 -30.29 12.75
N LYS A 642 14.41 -30.98 13.08
CA LYS A 642 14.43 -32.39 13.49
C LYS A 642 13.53 -32.66 14.70
N ASP A 643 13.40 -31.67 15.59
CA ASP A 643 12.54 -31.73 16.78
C ASP A 643 11.08 -31.37 16.50
N ARG A 644 10.69 -31.27 15.22
CA ARG A 644 9.31 -30.96 14.78
C ARG A 644 8.85 -29.54 15.10
N GLU A 645 9.77 -28.59 15.27
CA GLU A 645 9.43 -27.17 15.31
C GLU A 645 9.25 -26.65 13.87
N ILE A 646 8.18 -25.91 13.63
CA ILE A 646 7.86 -25.32 12.34
C ILE A 646 8.08 -23.82 12.44
N VAL A 647 9.08 -23.31 11.73
CA VAL A 647 9.42 -21.88 11.68
C VAL A 647 8.82 -21.27 10.42
N VAL A 648 7.98 -20.26 10.61
CA VAL A 648 7.39 -19.45 9.54
C VAL A 648 8.09 -18.10 9.53
N ALA A 649 8.86 -17.84 8.48
CA ALA A 649 9.63 -16.61 8.32
C ALA A 649 9.05 -15.72 7.22
N GLY A 650 8.93 -14.42 7.51
CA GLY A 650 8.32 -13.45 6.62
C GLY A 650 6.84 -13.73 6.33
N GLY A 651 6.32 -13.07 5.31
CA GLY A 651 4.91 -13.17 4.91
C GLY A 651 4.09 -11.99 5.40
N GLY A 652 2.96 -11.77 4.72
CA GLY A 652 2.21 -10.53 4.89
C GLY A 652 1.32 -10.19 3.70
N GLY A 653 0.50 -9.16 3.87
CA GLY A 653 -0.56 -8.74 2.94
C GLY A 653 -0.85 -7.25 3.10
N VAL A 654 -1.19 -6.54 2.03
CA VAL A 654 -1.76 -5.18 2.14
C VAL A 654 -3.27 -5.22 2.47
N CYS A 655 -3.83 -6.44 2.51
CA CYS A 655 -5.20 -6.74 2.86
C CYS A 655 -6.15 -5.85 2.06
N PHE A 656 -6.00 -5.94 0.73
CA PHE A 656 -6.68 -5.08 -0.23
C PHE A 656 -6.23 -3.62 -0.11
N SER A 657 -6.93 -2.82 0.70
CA SER A 657 -6.57 -1.44 1.07
C SER A 657 -6.79 -1.14 2.56
N PHE A 658 -7.09 -2.16 3.37
CA PHE A 658 -7.45 -1.95 4.77
C PHE A 658 -6.24 -1.58 5.64
N GLY A 659 -5.07 -2.09 5.27
CA GLY A 659 -3.79 -1.82 5.90
C GLY A 659 -2.82 -2.97 5.72
N ALA A 660 -1.53 -2.71 5.82
CA ALA A 660 -0.53 -3.77 5.76
C ALA A 660 -0.53 -4.60 7.05
N TYR A 661 -0.54 -5.92 6.88
CA TYR A 661 -0.28 -6.90 7.92
C TYR A 661 1.06 -7.56 7.63
N TRP A 662 1.91 -7.61 8.66
CA TRP A 662 3.25 -8.19 8.59
C TRP A 662 3.32 -9.33 9.59
N ASN A 663 3.83 -10.47 9.15
CA ASN A 663 4.11 -11.55 10.08
C ASN A 663 5.27 -11.16 10.99
N GLU A 664 5.07 -11.43 12.28
CA GLU A 664 6.19 -11.75 13.15
C GLU A 664 6.72 -13.13 12.78
N ILE A 665 7.95 -13.45 13.17
CA ILE A 665 8.42 -14.83 13.02
C ILE A 665 7.59 -15.69 13.95
N ALA A 666 6.97 -16.72 13.40
CA ALA A 666 6.13 -17.64 14.14
C ALA A 666 6.80 -19.00 14.23
N VAL A 667 6.81 -19.57 15.43
CA VAL A 667 7.32 -20.91 15.70
C VAL A 667 6.17 -21.74 16.26
N VAL A 668 5.77 -22.74 15.49
CA VAL A 668 4.72 -23.70 15.85
C VAL A 668 5.39 -24.97 16.35
N ARG A 669 5.08 -25.39 17.57
CA ARG A 669 5.74 -26.54 18.24
C ARG A 669 4.76 -27.37 19.08
N PRO A 670 5.03 -28.67 19.28
CA PRO A 670 4.25 -29.49 20.21
C PRO A 670 4.36 -28.95 21.64
N LEU A 671 3.28 -29.05 22.44
CA LEU A 671 3.28 -28.64 23.86
C LEU A 671 4.39 -29.33 24.69
N ALA A 672 4.71 -30.58 24.37
CA ALA A 672 5.73 -31.37 25.07
C ALA A 672 7.17 -30.87 24.81
N VAL A 673 7.40 -30.05 23.78
CA VAL A 673 8.73 -29.55 23.43
C VAL A 673 9.01 -28.24 24.19
N PRO A 674 10.11 -28.13 24.96
CA PRO A 674 10.46 -26.92 25.69
C PRO A 674 10.59 -25.70 24.77
N LYS A 675 10.19 -24.53 25.26
CA LYS A 675 10.28 -23.27 24.51
C LYS A 675 11.74 -22.89 24.24
N ARG A 676 12.12 -22.79 22.97
CA ARG A 676 13.44 -22.30 22.55
C ARG A 676 13.37 -20.83 22.16
N GLN A 677 14.45 -20.11 22.45
CA GLN A 677 14.57 -18.71 22.08
C GLN A 677 15.24 -18.61 20.70
N TRP A 678 14.42 -18.31 19.70
CA TRP A 678 14.88 -17.91 18.37
C TRP A 678 15.20 -16.42 18.34
N THR A 679 16.20 -16.07 17.54
CA THR A 679 16.72 -14.70 17.41
C THR A 679 17.01 -14.39 15.95
N VAL A 680 16.95 -13.10 15.63
CA VAL A 680 17.30 -12.58 14.31
C VAL A 680 18.65 -11.90 14.41
N VAL A 681 19.60 -12.31 13.59
CA VAL A 681 20.92 -11.70 13.48
C VAL A 681 20.97 -10.92 12.18
N ASP A 682 21.11 -9.60 12.32
CA ASP A 682 21.10 -8.67 11.21
C ASP A 682 22.52 -8.34 10.75
N GLU A 683 22.71 -8.22 9.44
CA GLU A 683 23.93 -7.70 8.79
C GLU A 683 24.35 -6.31 9.35
N ALA A 684 23.40 -5.53 9.87
CA ALA A 684 23.64 -4.22 10.47
C ALA A 684 24.22 -4.25 11.90
N GLN A 685 24.04 -5.34 12.67
CA GLN A 685 24.52 -5.41 14.05
C GLN A 685 26.02 -5.72 14.16
N THR A 686 26.58 -6.40 13.17
CA THR A 686 28.00 -6.80 13.13
C THR A 686 28.98 -5.62 13.05
N ILE A 687 28.55 -4.47 12.53
CA ILE A 687 29.45 -3.32 12.34
C ILE A 687 29.86 -2.69 13.68
N ARG A 688 29.13 -2.95 14.77
CA ARG A 688 29.42 -2.38 16.09
C ARG A 688 30.47 -3.15 16.91
N SER A 689 30.80 -4.41 16.59
CA SER A 689 31.59 -5.27 17.48
C SER A 689 33.09 -5.39 17.16
N GLU A 690 33.58 -4.93 16.00
CA GLU A 690 34.96 -5.22 15.54
C GLU A 690 35.95 -4.05 15.59
N VAL A 691 35.60 -2.91 16.21
CA VAL A 691 36.58 -1.83 16.45
C VAL A 691 37.26 -2.02 17.82
N SER A 692 38.03 -3.10 17.96
CA SER A 692 39.01 -3.26 19.04
C SER A 692 40.38 -3.63 18.47
N THR A 693 41.27 -2.63 18.49
CA THR A 693 42.74 -2.74 18.62
C THR A 693 43.46 -3.93 17.94
N SER A 694 44.18 -3.68 16.85
CA SER A 694 45.65 -3.84 16.82
C SER A 694 46.28 -3.60 15.43
N ARG A 695 47.32 -2.76 15.47
CA ARG A 695 48.48 -2.54 14.57
C ARG A 695 48.62 -3.33 13.25
N CYS A 696 49.01 -2.55 12.22
CA CYS A 696 49.66 -2.92 10.96
C CYS A 696 50.70 -4.04 11.07
N GLU A 697 50.84 -4.87 10.02
CA GLU A 697 51.85 -4.70 8.96
C GLU A 697 51.76 -5.75 7.83
N GLU A 698 52.39 -5.41 6.71
CA GLU A 698 52.81 -6.25 5.54
C GLU A 698 51.72 -6.69 4.53
N LYS A 699 51.92 -6.77 3.21
CA LYS A 699 53.02 -6.46 2.27
C LYS A 699 52.43 -6.42 0.85
N LYS A 700 53.04 -5.63 -0.03
CA LYS A 700 52.65 -5.40 -1.44
C LYS A 700 52.70 -6.67 -2.29
N VAL A 701 51.67 -6.89 -3.13
CA VAL A 701 51.83 -7.45 -4.48
C VAL A 701 50.96 -6.65 -5.44
N ASN A 702 51.59 -6.13 -6.50
CA ASN A 702 51.04 -5.18 -7.45
C ASN A 702 50.01 -5.81 -8.38
N ALA A 703 48.79 -5.26 -8.38
CA ALA A 703 47.90 -5.27 -9.54
C ALA A 703 47.42 -3.82 -9.75
N THR A 704 47.69 -3.29 -10.94
CA THR A 704 47.49 -1.89 -11.30
C THR A 704 46.00 -1.55 -11.34
N ILE A 705 45.45 -1.11 -10.21
CA ILE A 705 44.13 -0.46 -10.12
C ILE A 705 44.37 1.04 -10.14
N THR A 706 43.83 1.71 -11.15
CA THR A 706 43.73 3.15 -11.25
C THR A 706 42.98 3.71 -10.03
N LYS A 707 43.66 4.56 -9.26
CA LYS A 707 43.15 5.22 -8.05
C LYS A 707 41.87 6.01 -8.35
N SER A 708 40.74 5.68 -7.71
CA SER A 708 39.65 6.65 -7.48
C SER A 708 40.04 7.52 -6.30
N GLY A 709 40.46 8.76 -6.57
CA GLY A 709 40.79 9.73 -5.53
C GLY A 709 39.58 10.13 -4.69
N SER A 710 39.78 10.34 -3.39
CA SER A 710 38.82 11.07 -2.54
C SER A 710 38.61 12.47 -3.11
N VAL A 711 37.36 12.87 -3.35
CA VAL A 711 37.02 14.22 -3.78
C VAL A 711 37.30 15.19 -2.61
N ALA A 712 38.14 16.20 -2.83
CA ALA A 712 38.41 17.22 -1.82
C ALA A 712 37.17 18.12 -1.64
N ILE A 713 36.79 18.38 -0.38
CA ILE A 713 35.72 19.33 -0.05
C ILE A 713 36.28 20.74 -0.24
N GLY A 714 35.63 21.55 -1.07
CA GLY A 714 35.99 22.94 -1.30
C GLY A 714 35.48 23.86 -0.20
N GLU A 715 36.13 25.01 -0.03
CA GLU A 715 35.68 26.06 0.88
C GLU A 715 34.72 27.02 0.16
N ILE A 716 33.74 27.54 0.91
CA ILE A 716 32.83 28.58 0.43
C ILE A 716 33.56 29.93 0.42
N GLY A 717 33.50 30.64 -0.71
CA GLY A 717 34.15 31.94 -0.84
C GLY A 717 33.61 32.97 0.16
N VAL A 718 34.52 33.66 0.85
CA VAL A 718 34.18 34.77 1.76
C VAL A 718 34.05 36.06 0.95
N ARG A 719 32.98 36.84 1.18
CA ARG A 719 32.76 38.16 0.57
C ARG A 719 32.43 39.21 1.63
N GLU A 720 32.83 40.43 1.37
CA GLU A 720 32.52 41.61 2.19
C GLU A 720 31.80 42.67 1.32
N PRO A 721 30.51 42.49 1.02
CA PRO A 721 29.77 43.47 0.23
C PRO A 721 29.63 44.79 1.02
N ARG A 722 30.01 45.91 0.39
CA ARG A 722 29.97 47.27 0.97
C ARG A 722 28.91 48.16 0.33
N SER A 723 28.32 47.71 -0.78
CA SER A 723 27.33 48.44 -1.57
C SER A 723 26.23 47.51 -2.08
N ILE A 724 25.12 48.09 -2.56
CA ILE A 724 24.06 47.32 -3.22
C ILE A 724 24.54 46.70 -4.54
N GLU A 725 25.51 47.32 -5.21
CA GLU A 725 26.17 46.80 -6.41
C GLU A 725 26.93 45.49 -6.11
N ASP A 726 27.64 45.41 -4.98
CA ASP A 726 28.32 44.17 -4.56
C ASP A 726 27.32 43.04 -4.32
N TRP A 727 26.17 43.34 -3.70
CA TRP A 727 25.10 42.36 -3.50
C TRP A 727 24.45 41.93 -4.82
N LYS A 728 24.26 42.85 -5.78
CA LYS A 728 23.80 42.52 -7.14
C LYS A 728 24.81 41.63 -7.86
N GLU A 729 26.10 41.87 -7.69
CA GLU A 729 27.15 41.03 -8.26
C GLU A 729 27.13 39.62 -7.67
N ILE A 730 27.09 39.50 -6.33
CA ILE A 730 26.94 38.22 -5.63
C ILE A 730 25.74 37.45 -6.17
N HIS A 731 24.58 38.11 -6.25
CA HIS A 731 23.36 37.52 -6.78
C HIS A 731 23.51 37.08 -8.24
N LYS A 732 24.15 37.89 -9.09
CA LYS A 732 24.37 37.60 -10.51
C LYS A 732 25.30 36.40 -10.72
N THR A 733 26.35 36.26 -9.90
CA THR A 733 27.30 35.14 -10.02
C THR A 733 26.68 33.78 -9.74
N SER A 734 25.58 33.70 -8.99
CA SER A 734 24.84 32.46 -8.70
C SER A 734 25.69 31.36 -8.05
N VAL A 735 26.67 31.75 -7.23
CA VAL A 735 27.52 30.85 -6.43
C VAL A 735 27.37 31.20 -4.94
N PRO A 736 27.33 30.22 -4.02
CA PRO A 736 27.26 30.47 -2.59
C PRO A 736 28.46 31.25 -2.11
N VAL A 737 28.19 32.23 -1.26
CA VAL A 737 29.21 33.01 -0.56
C VAL A 737 28.83 33.15 0.90
N ILE A 738 29.83 33.27 1.76
CA ILE A 738 29.65 33.57 3.18
C ILE A 738 30.12 34.99 3.47
N ILE A 739 29.29 35.75 4.19
CA ILE A 739 29.58 37.07 4.72
C ILE A 739 29.73 36.92 6.22
N LYS A 740 30.92 37.22 6.75
CA LYS A 740 31.24 36.96 8.15
C LYS A 740 31.01 38.17 9.04
N SER A 741 30.55 37.91 10.26
CA SER A 741 30.50 38.90 11.35
C SER A 741 29.79 40.22 11.01
N ILE A 742 28.66 40.16 10.31
CA ILE A 742 27.88 41.36 9.97
C ILE A 742 26.90 41.73 11.08
N ASN A 743 26.60 43.02 11.21
CA ASN A 743 25.62 43.51 12.18
C ASN A 743 24.19 43.13 11.73
N ILE A 744 23.65 42.07 12.34
CA ILE A 744 22.29 41.58 12.11
C ILE A 744 21.29 42.03 13.20
N GLY A 745 21.65 43.04 14.00
CA GLY A 745 20.83 43.56 15.10
C GLY A 745 21.23 43.03 16.47
N SER A 746 20.47 43.39 17.51
CA SER A 746 20.72 43.01 18.90
C SER A 746 20.53 41.51 19.17
N CYS A 747 19.82 40.80 18.27
CA CYS A 747 19.45 39.39 18.39
C CYS A 747 20.62 38.43 18.73
N THR A 748 21.84 38.71 18.27
CA THR A 748 23.03 37.89 18.56
C THR A 748 23.39 37.88 20.05
N SER A 749 23.04 38.94 20.78
CA SER A 749 23.28 39.08 22.22
C SER A 749 22.00 38.85 23.05
N THR A 750 20.84 39.27 22.55
CA THR A 750 19.59 39.28 23.33
C THR A 750 18.84 37.94 23.30
N TRP A 751 18.90 37.17 22.20
CA TRP A 751 18.15 35.92 22.04
C TRP A 751 18.76 34.77 22.87
N THR A 752 18.71 34.93 24.19
CA THR A 752 18.98 33.92 25.21
C THR A 752 17.75 33.05 25.43
N PRO A 753 17.90 31.82 25.97
CA PRO A 753 16.76 30.99 26.31
C PRO A 753 15.72 31.73 27.16
N ASP A 754 16.15 32.45 28.20
CA ASP A 754 15.23 33.17 29.10
C ASP A 754 14.55 34.35 28.41
N TYR A 755 15.29 35.13 27.62
CA TYR A 755 14.71 36.22 26.83
C TYR A 755 13.65 35.72 25.84
N LEU A 756 13.93 34.63 25.13
CA LEU A 756 12.98 34.08 24.17
C LEU A 756 11.73 33.56 24.87
N LYS A 757 11.88 32.86 26.01
CA LYS A 757 10.75 32.38 26.82
C LYS A 757 9.87 33.53 27.33
N ASP A 758 10.48 34.63 27.76
CA ASP A 758 9.78 35.84 28.21
C ASP A 758 9.04 36.53 27.05
N LYS A 759 9.75 36.84 25.96
CA LYS A 759 9.21 37.64 24.84
C LYS A 759 8.20 36.91 23.97
N VAL A 760 8.49 35.65 23.61
CA VAL A 760 7.60 34.85 22.75
C VAL A 760 6.42 34.30 23.56
N GLY A 761 6.60 34.15 24.88
CA GLY A 761 5.63 33.60 25.81
C GLY A 761 5.83 32.09 26.02
N PHE A 762 5.98 31.70 27.29
CA PHE A 762 6.25 30.32 27.70
C PHE A 762 5.17 29.34 27.18
N ASP A 763 3.89 29.70 27.32
CA ASP A 763 2.76 28.82 26.99
C ASP A 763 2.37 28.82 25.50
N ARG A 764 3.01 29.65 24.68
CA ARG A 764 2.71 29.75 23.24
C ARG A 764 2.93 28.40 22.57
N GLN A 765 1.88 27.86 21.96
CA GLN A 765 1.96 26.55 21.32
C GLN A 765 2.75 26.64 20.00
N VAL A 766 3.77 25.80 19.85
CA VAL A 766 4.57 25.66 18.63
C VAL A 766 4.61 24.22 18.15
N THR A 767 4.67 24.04 16.83
CA THR A 767 4.84 22.71 16.23
C THR A 767 6.33 22.39 16.07
N VAL A 768 6.73 21.22 16.52
CA VAL A 768 8.14 20.78 16.57
C VAL A 768 8.28 19.42 15.90
N HIS A 769 9.37 19.23 15.15
CA HIS A 769 9.81 17.91 14.72
C HIS A 769 10.62 17.27 15.86
N VAL A 770 10.20 16.10 16.30
CA VAL A 770 10.91 15.33 17.34
C VAL A 770 11.47 14.05 16.70
N SER A 771 12.78 13.86 16.81
CA SER A 771 13.53 12.78 16.18
C SER A 771 14.44 12.10 17.22
N LYS A 772 14.57 10.77 17.16
CA LYS A 772 15.63 10.03 17.89
C LYS A 772 16.90 9.82 17.03
N SER A 773 16.88 10.32 15.80
CA SER A 773 17.99 10.25 14.85
C SER A 773 18.60 11.63 14.65
N ASN A 774 19.93 11.65 14.58
CA ASN A 774 20.75 12.83 14.27
C ASN A 774 20.59 13.34 12.83
N VAL A 775 19.87 12.63 11.96
CA VAL A 775 19.51 13.15 10.63
C VAL A 775 18.05 12.90 10.35
N MET A 776 17.28 13.97 10.23
CA MET A 776 15.89 13.86 9.82
C MET A 776 15.83 13.52 8.33
N ASN A 777 14.89 12.66 7.94
CA ASN A 777 14.63 12.28 6.57
C ASN A 777 13.13 12.43 6.27
N PHE A 778 12.81 13.33 5.34
CA PHE A 778 11.44 13.64 4.99
C PHE A 778 10.70 12.49 4.28
N GLN A 779 11.41 11.66 3.50
CA GLN A 779 10.81 10.55 2.77
C GLN A 779 10.58 9.34 3.66
N ALA A 780 11.53 9.01 4.54
CA ALA A 780 11.42 7.94 5.53
C ALA A 780 10.53 8.30 6.73
N LYS A 781 10.26 9.61 6.94
CA LYS A 781 9.48 10.16 8.06
C LYS A 781 9.96 9.64 9.42
N ASN A 782 11.27 9.69 9.65
CA ASN A 782 11.91 9.25 10.90
C ASN A 782 11.78 10.26 12.07
N PHE A 783 10.82 11.18 11.99
CA PHE A 783 10.50 12.18 13.01
C PHE A 783 8.98 12.29 13.16
N ARG A 784 8.51 12.69 14.33
CA ARG A 784 7.08 12.95 14.63
C ARG A 784 6.81 14.44 14.79
N TYR A 785 5.56 14.85 14.58
CA TYR A 785 5.11 16.20 14.91
C TYR A 785 4.58 16.23 16.34
N GLU A 786 5.04 17.20 17.12
CA GLU A 786 4.60 17.42 18.49
C GLU A 786 4.21 18.89 18.66
N LEU A 787 3.11 19.15 19.36
CA LEU A 787 2.69 20.51 19.73
C LEU A 787 3.15 20.74 21.18
N LEU A 788 3.97 21.76 21.39
CA LEU A 788 4.60 22.02 22.68
C LEU A 788 4.48 23.51 23.07
N PRO A 789 4.34 23.83 24.37
CA PRO A 789 4.64 25.16 24.86
C PRO A 789 6.05 25.58 24.43
N PHE A 790 6.20 26.81 23.95
CA PHE A 790 7.47 27.34 23.46
C PHE A 790 8.55 27.31 24.54
N GLY A 791 8.17 27.57 25.81
CA GLY A 791 9.03 27.43 26.97
C GLY A 791 9.67 26.05 27.09
N ASN A 792 8.82 25.03 27.14
CA ASN A 792 9.26 23.63 27.18
C ASN A 792 10.12 23.26 25.97
N PHE A 793 9.77 23.74 24.78
CA PHE A 793 10.58 23.51 23.58
C PHE A 793 11.99 24.09 23.72
N ILE A 794 12.12 25.34 24.18
CA ILE A 794 13.43 25.98 24.41
C ILE A 794 14.22 25.23 25.48
N ASP A 795 13.60 24.91 26.61
CA ASP A 795 14.27 24.18 27.69
C ASP A 795 14.80 22.82 27.22
N ARG A 796 14.02 22.10 26.40
CA ARG A 796 14.44 20.82 25.79
C ARG A 796 15.59 20.98 24.79
N VAL A 797 15.57 22.02 23.95
CA VAL A 797 16.66 22.32 22.99
C VAL A 797 17.98 22.61 23.71
N TYR A 798 17.93 23.31 24.85
CA TYR A 798 19.10 23.69 25.64
C TYR A 798 19.44 22.71 26.77
N GLY A 799 18.71 21.60 26.91
CA GLY A 799 18.98 20.56 27.91
C GLY A 799 18.71 20.97 29.37
N ILE A 800 17.82 21.93 29.60
CA ILE A 800 17.45 22.43 30.93
C ILE A 800 16.53 21.39 31.62
N LYS A 801 16.96 20.88 32.79
CA LYS A 801 16.36 19.72 33.47
C LYS A 801 15.21 20.14 34.39
N ASP A 802 13.97 20.13 33.91
CA ASP A 802 12.79 20.16 34.80
C ASP A 802 11.49 19.52 34.23
N HIS A 803 11.49 19.04 32.98
CA HIS A 803 10.27 18.60 32.28
C HIS A 803 10.38 17.23 31.60
N GLY A 804 10.77 16.18 32.34
CA GLY A 804 10.64 14.79 31.88
C GLY A 804 11.35 14.46 30.56
N ASN A 805 12.55 15.02 30.36
CA ASN A 805 13.34 14.83 29.14
C ASN A 805 13.65 13.33 28.91
N ASP A 806 13.11 12.74 27.84
CA ASP A 806 13.65 11.52 27.25
C ASP A 806 15.00 11.92 26.63
N SER A 807 16.12 11.43 27.21
CA SER A 807 17.48 11.96 26.99
C SER A 807 17.99 11.88 25.55
N ASP A 808 17.27 11.17 24.69
CA ASP A 808 17.69 10.79 23.34
C ASP A 808 16.91 11.53 22.24
N GLU A 809 16.03 12.48 22.60
CA GLU A 809 15.20 13.21 21.62
C GLU A 809 15.84 14.52 21.14
N LEU A 810 15.91 14.68 19.82
CA LEU A 810 16.39 15.85 19.11
C LEU A 810 15.20 16.63 18.52
N LEU A 811 15.22 17.96 18.69
CA LEU A 811 14.10 18.82 18.35
C LEU A 811 14.46 19.83 17.26
N TYR A 812 13.51 20.12 16.38
CA TYR A 812 13.63 21.15 15.35
C TYR A 812 12.31 21.91 15.18
N LEU A 813 12.33 23.23 15.31
CA LEU A 813 11.15 24.09 15.18
C LEU A 813 10.58 24.03 13.76
N ARG A 814 9.29 23.72 13.64
CA ARG A 814 8.55 23.84 12.39
C ARG A 814 7.86 25.20 12.35
N SER A 815 8.52 26.18 11.75
CA SER A 815 7.94 27.52 11.56
C SER A 815 6.80 27.51 10.55
N LEU A 816 5.62 27.95 11.02
CA LEU A 816 4.37 28.01 10.29
C LEU A 816 3.74 29.39 10.51
N SER A 817 2.98 29.88 9.52
CA SER A 817 2.23 31.13 9.68
C SER A 817 1.23 31.01 10.82
N ALA A 818 1.26 31.93 11.79
CA ALA A 818 0.32 32.00 12.89
C ALA A 818 -1.11 32.30 12.40
N ALA A 819 -1.24 33.11 11.35
CA ALA A 819 -2.52 33.48 10.76
C ALA A 819 -3.16 32.35 9.95
N ASN A 820 -2.41 31.77 8.99
CA ASN A 820 -2.93 30.66 8.18
C ASN A 820 -1.82 29.78 7.57
N PRO A 821 -1.44 28.68 8.25
CA PRO A 821 -0.39 27.76 7.78
C PRO A 821 -0.65 27.12 6.41
N LYS A 822 -1.89 27.10 5.91
CA LYS A 822 -2.26 26.42 4.65
C LYS A 822 -2.14 27.32 3.43
N SER A 823 -2.08 28.64 3.61
CA SER A 823 -2.10 29.61 2.51
C SER A 823 -1.07 30.74 2.64
N ARG A 824 -0.40 30.88 3.78
CA ARG A 824 0.64 31.88 4.01
C ARG A 824 1.94 31.22 4.45
N ALA A 825 3.06 31.71 3.93
CA ALA A 825 4.38 31.29 4.35
C ALA A 825 4.67 31.81 5.76
N ALA A 826 5.66 31.20 6.43
CA ALA A 826 6.12 31.73 7.71
C ALA A 826 6.86 33.05 7.48
N ASN A 827 6.56 34.06 8.29
CA ASN A 827 7.18 35.38 8.25
C ASN A 827 7.53 35.81 9.68
N LEU A 828 8.81 36.07 9.96
CA LEU A 828 9.28 36.44 11.29
C LEU A 828 8.53 37.63 11.91
N VAL A 829 8.21 38.65 11.11
CA VAL A 829 7.54 39.87 11.59
C VAL A 829 6.08 39.60 11.93
N GLU A 830 5.39 38.78 11.13
CA GLU A 830 3.98 38.43 11.38
C GLU A 830 3.83 37.37 12.48
N ASP A 831 4.74 36.39 12.50
CA ASP A 831 4.62 35.20 13.33
C ASP A 831 5.34 35.32 14.67
N PHE A 832 6.32 36.21 14.81
CA PHE A 832 7.05 36.47 16.06
C PHE A 832 7.33 37.98 16.22
N PRO A 833 6.29 38.84 16.19
CA PRO A 833 6.45 40.30 16.23
C PRO A 833 7.20 40.79 17.48
N GLU A 834 7.15 40.04 18.57
CA GLU A 834 7.72 40.39 19.88
C GLU A 834 9.26 40.38 19.87
N ILE A 835 9.87 39.63 18.95
CA ILE A 835 11.33 39.51 18.80
C ILE A 835 11.82 40.00 17.44
N ALA A 836 10.91 40.34 16.51
CA ALA A 836 11.25 40.70 15.14
C ALA A 836 12.13 41.96 15.04
N SER A 837 11.96 42.93 15.93
CA SER A 837 12.75 44.17 15.94
C SER A 837 14.22 43.98 16.32
N ASP A 838 14.56 42.85 16.96
CA ASP A 838 15.93 42.55 17.37
C ASP A 838 16.80 42.10 16.19
N PHE A 839 16.17 41.67 15.09
CA PHE A 839 16.81 41.17 13.89
C PHE A 839 16.66 42.16 12.74
N GLN A 840 17.78 42.41 12.05
CA GLN A 840 17.80 43.20 10.83
C GLN A 840 18.71 42.56 9.78
N LEU A 841 18.27 42.58 8.53
CA LEU A 841 19.15 42.33 7.40
C LEU A 841 19.99 43.59 7.10
N PRO A 842 21.19 43.45 6.54
CA PRO A 842 21.95 44.58 6.01
C PRO A 842 21.06 45.44 5.09
N PRO A 843 21.06 46.78 5.22
CA PRO A 843 20.17 47.66 4.47
C PRO A 843 20.23 47.45 2.95
N GLU A 844 21.42 47.19 2.42
CA GLU A 844 21.67 46.95 1.00
C GLU A 844 21.04 45.63 0.53
N LEU A 845 21.16 44.58 1.33
CA LEU A 845 20.53 43.28 1.07
C LEU A 845 19.00 43.37 1.18
N LYS A 846 18.50 44.08 2.20
CA LYS A 846 17.07 44.35 2.36
C LYS A 846 16.50 45.11 1.17
N SER A 847 17.23 46.10 0.65
CA SER A 847 16.88 46.87 -0.54
C SER A 847 16.89 46.02 -1.82
N LEU A 848 17.89 45.14 -1.97
CA LEU A 848 17.97 44.21 -3.10
C LEU A 848 16.77 43.26 -3.16
N ILE A 849 16.40 42.70 -2.01
CA ILE A 849 15.29 41.74 -1.89
C ILE A 849 13.95 42.46 -2.06
N GLY A 850 13.76 43.59 -1.37
CA GLY A 850 12.54 44.40 -1.42
C GLY A 850 11.27 43.58 -1.25
N ASP A 851 10.25 43.89 -2.06
CA ASP A 851 8.94 43.23 -2.05
C ASP A 851 8.96 41.80 -2.66
N LYS A 852 10.12 41.32 -3.10
CA LYS A 852 10.26 39.94 -3.62
C LYS A 852 10.36 38.90 -2.52
N ALA A 853 10.65 39.33 -1.27
CA ALA A 853 10.62 38.45 -0.11
C ALA A 853 9.21 37.90 0.11
N PHE A 854 9.09 36.59 0.31
CA PHE A 854 7.79 35.97 0.58
C PHE A 854 7.79 35.04 1.80
N CYS A 855 8.95 34.70 2.36
CA CYS A 855 9.07 33.71 3.43
C CYS A 855 10.32 34.00 4.28
N SER A 856 10.17 34.05 5.61
CA SER A 856 11.26 34.27 6.57
C SER A 856 11.17 33.39 7.83
N PRO A 857 11.26 32.05 7.71
CA PRO A 857 11.08 31.13 8.85
C PRO A 857 12.20 31.26 9.89
N LEU A 858 11.80 31.37 11.15
CA LEU A 858 12.67 31.17 12.30
C LEU A 858 13.08 29.69 12.40
N ARG A 859 14.36 29.39 12.61
CA ARG A 859 14.85 28.02 12.80
C ARG A 859 15.50 27.92 14.18
N ILE A 860 14.99 27.02 15.02
CA ILE A 860 15.54 26.69 16.34
C ILE A 860 15.70 25.18 16.40
N SER A 861 16.87 24.69 16.82
CA SER A 861 17.16 23.26 16.78
C SER A 861 18.14 22.81 17.85
N SER A 862 17.96 21.58 18.34
CA SER A 862 18.93 20.87 19.18
C SER A 862 20.28 20.68 18.46
N PRO A 863 21.39 20.47 19.18
CA PRO A 863 22.64 20.01 18.58
C PRO A 863 22.45 18.70 17.81
N ASN A 864 23.25 18.49 16.77
CA ASN A 864 23.32 17.25 15.99
C ASN A 864 22.02 16.83 15.30
N VAL A 865 21.05 17.71 15.11
CA VAL A 865 19.85 17.43 14.29
C VAL A 865 20.03 17.93 12.86
N GLY A 866 20.61 17.09 12.02
CA GLY A 866 20.84 17.37 10.61
C GLY A 866 19.56 17.44 9.80
N MET A 867 19.43 18.48 8.96
CA MET A 867 18.43 18.51 7.91
C MET A 867 18.87 17.64 6.73
N TRP A 868 17.92 16.95 6.10
CA TRP A 868 18.17 16.18 4.88
C TRP A 868 18.72 17.07 3.75
N LEU A 869 19.48 16.45 2.84
CA LEU A 869 19.93 17.11 1.62
C LEU A 869 18.73 17.43 0.73
N HIS A 870 18.55 18.71 0.41
CA HIS A 870 17.45 19.23 -0.41
C HIS A 870 17.93 20.38 -1.29
N TYR A 871 17.10 20.84 -2.22
CA TYR A 871 17.31 22.10 -2.93
C TYR A 871 16.07 22.97 -2.81
N ASP A 872 16.26 24.28 -2.87
CA ASP A 872 15.18 25.25 -2.94
C ASP A 872 15.09 25.83 -4.35
N VAL A 873 13.87 26.02 -4.85
CA VAL A 873 13.64 26.57 -6.20
C VAL A 873 13.95 28.08 -6.27
N THR A 874 13.94 28.74 -5.12
CA THR A 874 14.17 30.18 -4.96
C THR A 874 15.47 30.47 -4.22
N ALA A 875 16.13 31.57 -4.56
CA ALA A 875 17.27 32.06 -3.79
C ALA A 875 16.89 32.40 -2.34
N ASN A 876 17.85 32.21 -1.44
CA ASN A 876 17.68 32.55 -0.04
C ASN A 876 18.99 32.94 0.65
N VAL A 877 18.86 33.55 1.82
CA VAL A 877 19.97 33.70 2.77
C VAL A 877 19.63 32.95 4.05
N LEU A 878 20.62 32.24 4.59
CA LEU A 878 20.57 31.69 5.93
C LEU A 878 21.45 32.57 6.82
N VAL A 879 20.86 33.11 7.88
CA VAL A 879 21.51 34.03 8.82
C VAL A 879 21.64 33.36 10.17
N GLN A 880 22.87 33.20 10.65
CA GLN A 880 23.14 32.52 11.91
C GLN A 880 23.09 33.52 13.07
N VAL A 881 22.16 33.33 14.00
CA VAL A 881 21.96 34.24 15.15
C VAL A 881 22.68 33.71 16.39
N ARG A 882 22.57 32.41 16.66
CA ARG A 882 23.17 31.78 17.86
C ARG A 882 23.62 30.34 17.59
N GLY A 883 24.68 29.94 18.28
CA GLY A 883 25.33 28.63 18.13
C GLY A 883 26.11 28.53 16.82
N THR A 884 26.72 27.38 16.56
CA THR A 884 27.44 27.09 15.32
C THR A 884 26.72 26.06 14.47
N LYS A 885 26.80 26.25 13.14
CA LYS A 885 26.08 25.40 12.17
C LYS A 885 26.97 25.05 10.99
N ARG A 886 27.20 23.76 10.77
CA ARG A 886 27.89 23.25 9.58
C ARG A 886 26.91 23.24 8.41
N VAL A 887 27.31 23.79 7.27
CA VAL A 887 26.49 23.84 6.05
C VAL A 887 27.30 23.24 4.92
N ARG A 888 26.71 22.28 4.21
CA ARG A 888 27.29 21.69 3.00
C ARG A 888 26.39 21.95 1.81
N LEU A 889 26.97 22.40 0.71
CA LEU A 889 26.28 22.71 -0.54
C LEU A 889 26.92 22.01 -1.74
N TYR A 890 26.12 21.83 -2.78
CA TYR A 890 26.48 21.21 -4.04
C TYR A 890 25.92 22.04 -5.19
N ARG A 891 26.62 22.01 -6.31
CA ARG A 891 26.18 22.71 -7.52
C ARG A 891 24.93 22.05 -8.09
N PRO A 892 24.02 22.79 -8.73
CA PRO A 892 22.86 22.20 -9.41
C PRO A 892 23.22 21.05 -10.38
N SER A 893 24.40 21.12 -11.01
CA SER A 893 24.94 20.07 -11.90
C SER A 893 25.17 18.72 -11.20
N ASP A 894 25.36 18.72 -9.88
CA ASP A 894 25.67 17.51 -9.11
C ASP A 894 24.39 16.68 -8.80
N VAL A 895 23.20 17.17 -9.20
CA VAL A 895 21.90 16.56 -8.87
C VAL A 895 21.78 15.09 -9.33
N SER A 896 22.43 14.71 -10.43
CA SER A 896 22.40 13.34 -10.97
C SER A 896 23.11 12.34 -10.05
N GLU A 897 24.15 12.78 -9.33
CA GLU A 897 24.97 11.94 -8.46
C GLU A 897 24.45 11.90 -7.03
N LEU A 898 23.53 12.81 -6.67
CA LEU A 898 23.04 12.99 -5.29
C LEU A 898 21.69 12.30 -5.04
N SER A 899 21.29 11.34 -5.87
CA SER A 899 20.15 10.46 -5.65
C SER A 899 18.81 11.18 -5.38
N PHE A 900 18.50 12.20 -6.19
CA PHE A 900 17.19 12.88 -6.16
C PHE A 900 16.16 12.13 -7.03
N PRO A 901 15.05 11.62 -6.47
CA PRO A 901 13.98 11.04 -7.27
C PRO A 901 13.31 12.06 -8.19
N ALA A 902 12.76 11.61 -9.32
CA ALA A 902 12.12 12.48 -10.30
C ALA A 902 10.93 13.29 -9.70
N GLY A 903 11.07 14.62 -9.65
CA GLY A 903 10.11 15.55 -9.07
C GLY A 903 10.04 15.56 -7.54
N ALA A 904 11.11 15.12 -6.88
CA ALA A 904 11.30 15.29 -5.45
C ALA A 904 12.43 16.31 -5.20
N SER A 905 12.22 17.24 -4.26
CA SER A 905 13.20 18.24 -3.86
C SER A 905 14.14 17.79 -2.75
N SER A 906 14.18 16.49 -2.43
CA SER A 906 14.99 15.93 -1.34
C SER A 906 15.66 14.62 -1.76
N SER A 907 16.91 14.46 -1.36
CA SER A 907 17.76 13.30 -1.66
C SER A 907 17.38 12.05 -0.86
N LEU A 908 17.70 10.88 -1.42
CA LEU A 908 17.67 9.59 -0.73
C LEU A 908 18.90 9.33 0.16
N ILE A 909 19.95 10.15 0.05
CA ILE A 909 21.19 9.99 0.84
C ILE A 909 20.89 10.27 2.33
N PRO A 910 21.09 9.28 3.23
CA PRO A 910 20.66 9.43 4.62
C PRO A 910 21.40 10.51 5.41
N ASN A 911 22.73 10.63 5.25
CA ASN A 911 23.53 11.65 5.91
C ASN A 911 24.69 12.06 5.00
N ILE A 912 24.65 13.31 4.52
CA ILE A 912 25.71 13.80 3.66
C ILE A 912 27.00 14.08 4.44
N PHE A 913 26.92 14.36 5.75
CA PHE A 913 28.07 14.74 6.57
C PHE A 913 28.95 13.56 7.03
N ASP A 914 28.54 12.30 6.78
CA ASP A 914 29.31 11.09 7.10
C ASP A 914 30.44 10.81 6.08
N LYS A 915 31.46 10.02 6.47
CA LYS A 915 32.63 9.67 5.62
C LYS A 915 32.25 9.08 4.25
N LYS A 916 31.11 8.37 4.14
CA LYS A 916 30.58 7.84 2.87
C LYS A 916 29.97 8.93 1.97
N GLY A 917 29.40 10.00 2.54
CA GLY A 917 28.89 11.15 1.78
C GLY A 917 29.98 12.05 1.21
N SER A 918 31.18 11.99 1.78
CA SER A 918 32.39 12.69 1.30
C SER A 918 33.11 11.98 0.14
N SER A 919 32.68 10.78 -0.22
CA SER A 919 33.35 9.90 -1.20
C SER A 919 32.51 9.62 -2.45
N ILE A 920 31.45 10.42 -2.68
CA ILE A 920 30.68 10.40 -3.93
C ILE A 920 31.60 10.92 -5.05
N ALA A 921 31.81 10.13 -6.09
CA ALA A 921 32.59 10.54 -7.24
C ALA A 921 31.82 11.60 -8.06
N ASN A 922 32.54 12.48 -8.76
CA ASN A 922 31.97 13.45 -9.71
C ASN A 922 31.04 14.53 -9.11
N VAL A 923 31.13 14.80 -7.80
CA VAL A 923 30.43 15.93 -7.15
C VAL A 923 31.40 17.01 -6.70
N HIS A 924 30.90 18.22 -6.45
CA HIS A 924 31.69 19.39 -6.09
C HIS A 924 31.23 19.98 -4.75
N PRO A 925 31.45 19.26 -3.62
CA PRO A 925 30.97 19.70 -2.32
C PRO A 925 31.69 20.96 -1.86
N LEU A 926 30.91 21.96 -1.44
CA LEU A 926 31.39 23.13 -0.71
C LEU A 926 30.92 23.05 0.74
N GLU A 927 31.76 23.44 1.68
CA GLU A 927 31.42 23.42 3.10
C GLU A 927 31.90 24.65 3.86
N THR A 928 31.13 25.04 4.88
CA THR A 928 31.53 26.03 5.88
C THR A 928 30.89 25.73 7.24
N VAL A 929 31.44 26.34 8.29
CA VAL A 929 30.81 26.40 9.62
C VAL A 929 30.45 27.85 9.90
N MET A 930 29.16 28.12 10.04
CA MET A 930 28.63 29.44 10.34
C MET A 930 28.69 29.73 11.84
N SER A 931 29.13 30.94 12.19
CA SER A 931 29.15 31.51 13.53
C SER A 931 28.07 32.59 13.70
N PRO A 932 27.72 33.00 14.93
CA PRO A 932 26.80 34.11 15.16
C PRO A 932 27.22 35.38 14.39
N GLY A 933 26.29 35.96 13.62
CA GLY A 933 26.55 37.11 12.74
C GLY A 933 26.97 36.74 11.32
N ASP A 934 27.12 35.46 10.98
CA ASP A 934 27.39 35.05 9.60
C ASP A 934 26.11 34.95 8.76
N ILE A 935 26.21 35.36 7.50
CA ILE A 935 25.17 35.18 6.47
C ILE A 935 25.74 34.31 5.35
N ILE A 936 25.05 33.25 4.97
CA ILE A 936 25.35 32.50 3.75
C ILE A 936 24.28 32.79 2.70
N PHE A 937 24.72 33.18 1.50
CA PHE A 937 23.87 33.27 0.32
C PHE A 937 23.75 31.90 -0.34
N ILE A 938 22.52 31.42 -0.53
CA ILE A 938 22.20 30.15 -1.18
C ILE A 938 21.44 30.50 -2.47
N PRO A 939 22.07 30.39 -3.65
CA PRO A 939 21.40 30.66 -4.91
C PRO A 939 20.29 29.64 -5.21
N ALA A 940 19.35 30.00 -6.08
CA ALA A 940 18.30 29.08 -6.53
C ALA A 940 18.88 27.75 -7.05
N MET A 941 18.20 26.64 -6.74
CA MET A 941 18.54 25.27 -7.11
C MET A 941 19.83 24.68 -6.49
N TRP A 942 20.55 25.43 -5.65
CA TRP A 942 21.69 24.86 -4.93
C TRP A 942 21.25 23.82 -3.91
N LEU A 943 21.83 22.63 -4.01
CA LEU A 943 21.49 21.52 -3.13
C LEU A 943 22.29 21.67 -1.84
N HIS A 944 21.65 21.59 -0.69
CA HIS A 944 22.29 21.87 0.59
C HIS A 944 21.68 21.07 1.76
N ALA A 945 22.49 20.94 2.79
CA ALA A 945 22.11 20.36 4.08
C ALA A 945 22.76 21.18 5.20
N THR A 946 22.12 21.17 6.38
CA THR A 946 22.65 21.85 7.57
C THR A 946 22.73 20.90 8.74
N LEU A 947 23.77 21.04 9.56
CA LEU A 947 24.02 20.29 10.78
C LEU A 947 24.41 21.25 11.91
N PRO A 948 23.49 21.54 12.86
CA PRO A 948 23.81 22.30 14.06
C PRO A 948 24.84 21.55 14.91
N LEU A 949 25.92 22.23 15.31
CA LEU A 949 26.95 21.66 16.20
C LEU A 949 26.64 21.97 17.68
N GLU A 950 25.87 23.03 17.91
CA GLU A 950 25.39 23.51 19.20
C GLU A 950 23.88 23.81 19.10
N PRO A 951 23.17 24.09 20.22
CA PRO A 951 21.80 24.58 20.15
C PRO A 951 21.78 25.85 19.30
N SER A 952 21.06 25.80 18.19
CA SER A 952 21.25 26.78 17.12
C SER A 952 19.97 27.54 16.81
N ILE A 953 20.12 28.84 16.62
CA ILE A 953 19.08 29.75 16.14
C ILE A 953 19.55 30.42 14.86
N SER A 954 18.74 30.35 13.81
CA SER A 954 19.00 31.00 12.53
C SER A 954 17.71 31.46 11.87
N ILE A 955 17.80 32.44 10.99
CA ILE A 955 16.67 32.92 10.19
C ILE A 955 17.00 32.66 8.72
N ASN A 956 16.06 32.05 8.01
CA ASN A 956 16.18 31.85 6.56
C ASN A 956 15.26 32.84 5.85
N VAL A 957 15.73 33.61 4.88
CA VAL A 957 14.92 34.59 4.14
C VAL A 957 14.92 34.24 2.66
N PHE A 958 13.74 34.00 2.08
CA PHE A 958 13.56 33.57 0.70
C PHE A 958 12.91 34.66 -0.15
N TRP A 959 13.34 34.77 -1.40
CA TRP A 959 12.72 35.66 -2.39
C TRP A 959 12.70 35.04 -3.78
N LYS A 960 11.77 35.49 -4.61
CA LYS A 960 11.73 35.06 -6.02
C LYS A 960 12.71 35.90 -6.84
N ASP A 961 13.75 35.24 -7.33
CA ASP A 961 14.88 35.84 -8.04
C ASP A 961 14.80 35.68 -9.57
N LEU A 962 13.88 34.84 -10.07
CA LEU A 962 13.61 34.64 -11.49
C LEU A 962 12.38 35.44 -11.97
N GLU A 963 12.20 35.54 -13.28
CA GLU A 963 10.98 36.10 -13.85
C GLU A 963 9.74 35.30 -13.41
N SER A 964 8.64 36.01 -13.11
CA SER A 964 7.39 35.39 -12.63
C SER A 964 6.81 34.36 -13.62
N SER A 965 7.13 34.49 -14.91
CA SER A 965 6.72 33.60 -16.00
C SER A 965 7.35 32.20 -15.93
N LEU A 966 8.52 32.07 -15.28
CA LEU A 966 9.29 30.83 -15.16
C LEU A 966 8.80 29.95 -14.01
N TYR A 967 8.15 30.54 -13.01
CA TYR A 967 7.56 29.79 -11.90
C TYR A 967 6.24 29.12 -12.31
N SER A 968 6.00 27.94 -11.75
CA SER A 968 4.76 27.19 -12.01
C SER A 968 3.52 27.91 -11.44
N GLN A 969 2.47 28.06 -12.26
CA GLN A 969 1.19 28.63 -11.82
C GLN A 969 0.45 27.70 -10.86
N GLY A 970 -0.08 28.23 -9.77
CA GLY A 970 -0.88 27.50 -8.79
C GLY A 970 -0.48 27.80 -7.35
N ARG A 971 -1.01 27.03 -6.40
CA ARG A 971 -0.69 27.20 -4.98
C ARG A 971 0.72 26.67 -4.69
N ASP A 972 1.62 27.56 -4.32
CA ASP A 972 2.97 27.25 -3.84
C ASP A 972 3.34 28.21 -2.70
N VAL A 973 3.03 27.79 -1.47
CA VAL A 973 3.10 28.65 -0.28
C VAL A 973 4.55 28.93 0.11
N TYR A 974 5.43 27.93 -0.01
CA TYR A 974 6.83 28.02 0.42
C TYR A 974 7.83 28.13 -0.74
N GLY A 975 7.36 28.24 -1.99
CA GLY A 975 8.26 28.34 -3.15
C GLY A 975 8.96 27.02 -3.48
N ASN A 976 8.37 25.88 -3.12
CA ASN A 976 8.99 24.56 -3.26
C ASN A 976 8.60 23.85 -4.56
N ARG A 977 7.73 24.45 -5.37
CA ARG A 977 7.29 23.84 -6.62
C ARG A 977 8.33 24.10 -7.71
N ASP A 978 8.75 23.04 -8.39
CA ASP A 978 9.70 23.15 -9.50
C ASP A 978 9.22 24.13 -10.58
N LEU A 979 10.19 24.66 -11.33
CA LEU A 979 9.95 25.61 -12.41
C LEU A 979 9.04 25.04 -13.48
N LYS A 980 8.28 25.94 -14.13
CA LYS A 980 7.24 25.60 -15.10
C LYS A 980 7.75 24.68 -16.20
N ALA A 981 8.94 24.98 -16.74
CA ALA A 981 9.55 24.21 -17.82
C ALA A 981 9.80 22.74 -17.44
N TYR A 982 10.26 22.46 -16.21
CA TYR A 982 10.49 21.11 -15.74
C TYR A 982 9.17 20.34 -15.56
N GLU A 983 8.17 20.97 -14.95
CA GLU A 983 6.84 20.36 -14.75
C GLU A 983 6.16 20.02 -16.09
N GLU A 984 6.23 20.91 -17.07
CA GLU A 984 5.74 20.67 -18.43
C GLU A 984 6.56 19.56 -19.13
N GLY A 985 7.89 19.58 -18.99
CA GLY A 985 8.79 18.55 -19.48
C GLY A 985 8.45 17.16 -18.95
N ARG A 986 8.12 17.03 -17.66
CA ARG A 986 7.68 15.75 -17.06
C ARG A 986 6.38 15.24 -17.67
N VAL A 987 5.45 16.13 -18.02
CA VAL A 987 4.22 15.75 -18.73
C VAL A 987 4.55 15.23 -20.13
N LEU A 988 5.48 15.88 -20.84
CA LEU A 988 5.93 15.44 -22.15
C LEU A 988 6.68 14.09 -22.09
N ILE A 989 7.57 13.88 -21.12
CA ILE A 989 8.26 12.60 -20.92
C ILE A 989 7.25 11.48 -20.71
N LYS A 990 6.18 11.70 -19.93
CA LYS A 990 5.11 10.71 -19.75
C LYS A 990 4.39 10.38 -21.06
N ARG A 991 4.17 11.38 -21.93
CA ARG A 991 3.57 11.17 -23.26
C ARG A 991 4.51 10.39 -24.18
N ILE A 992 5.79 10.76 -24.23
CA ILE A 992 6.82 10.05 -25.00
C ILE A 992 6.91 8.60 -24.52
N SER A 993 7.04 8.38 -23.21
CA SER A 993 7.08 7.04 -22.61
C SER A 993 5.89 6.20 -23.05
N LYS A 994 4.68 6.77 -23.04
CA LYS A 994 3.46 6.08 -23.48
C LYS A 994 3.51 5.72 -24.97
N SER A 995 4.01 6.61 -25.83
CA SER A 995 4.12 6.35 -27.28
C SER A 995 5.06 5.18 -27.61
N PHE A 996 6.01 4.83 -26.72
CA PHE A 996 6.90 3.70 -26.88
C PHE A 996 6.44 2.42 -26.16
N GLU A 997 5.27 2.40 -25.48
CA GLU A 997 4.81 1.23 -24.71
C GLU A 997 4.61 -0.03 -25.58
N ALA A 998 4.13 0.15 -26.81
CA ALA A 998 3.88 -0.94 -27.77
C ALA A 998 5.13 -1.43 -28.51
N MET A 999 6.30 -0.80 -28.30
CA MET A 999 7.55 -1.18 -28.97
C MET A 999 8.28 -2.30 -28.20
N PRO A 1000 8.92 -3.25 -28.89
CA PRO A 1000 9.83 -4.22 -28.28
C PRO A 1000 10.88 -3.56 -27.38
N ALA A 1001 11.27 -4.22 -26.29
CA ALA A 1001 12.04 -3.59 -25.21
C ALA A 1001 13.42 -3.07 -25.64
N ASP A 1002 14.08 -3.80 -26.52
CA ASP A 1002 15.34 -3.47 -27.18
C ASP A 1002 15.21 -2.28 -28.14
N ILE A 1003 14.16 -2.26 -28.98
CA ILE A 1003 13.84 -1.15 -29.88
C ILE A 1003 13.46 0.11 -29.09
N ARG A 1004 12.64 -0.03 -28.06
CA ARG A 1004 12.29 1.05 -27.13
C ARG A 1004 13.54 1.60 -26.44
N LYS A 1005 14.43 0.75 -25.94
CA LYS A 1005 15.69 1.17 -25.31
C LYS A 1005 16.57 1.91 -26.31
N PHE A 1006 16.66 1.43 -27.55
CA PHE A 1006 17.40 2.08 -28.63
C PHE A 1006 16.85 3.49 -28.92
N TYR A 1007 15.55 3.64 -29.18
CA TYR A 1007 14.97 4.95 -29.50
C TYR A 1007 14.94 5.91 -28.30
N LEU A 1008 14.71 5.42 -27.08
CA LEU A 1008 14.81 6.26 -25.88
C LEU A 1008 16.25 6.71 -25.63
N ALA A 1009 17.25 5.87 -25.91
CA ALA A 1009 18.65 6.29 -25.84
C ALA A 1009 18.96 7.37 -26.88
N ARG A 1010 18.40 7.28 -28.09
CA ARG A 1010 18.52 8.32 -29.13
C ARG A 1010 17.83 9.62 -28.74
N LEU A 1011 16.59 9.57 -28.27
CA LEU A 1011 15.87 10.75 -27.78
C LEU A 1011 16.58 11.40 -26.58
N SER A 1012 17.14 10.59 -25.69
CA SER A 1012 17.97 11.10 -24.59
C SER A 1012 19.24 11.76 -25.11
N ALA A 1013 19.87 11.25 -26.18
CA ALA A 1013 21.02 11.89 -26.79
C ALA A 1013 20.64 13.20 -27.48
N GLU A 1014 19.50 13.27 -28.17
CA GLU A 1014 18.98 14.49 -28.79
C GLU A 1014 18.68 15.57 -27.75
N LEU A 1015 18.09 15.21 -26.61
CA LEU A 1015 17.85 16.15 -25.51
C LEU A 1015 19.15 16.66 -24.89
N ARG A 1016 20.21 15.85 -24.86
CA ARG A 1016 21.54 16.25 -24.36
C ARG A 1016 22.29 17.20 -25.30
N VAL A 1017 21.85 17.38 -26.55
CA VAL A 1017 22.42 18.38 -27.47
C VAL A 1017 21.94 19.80 -27.11
N MET A 1018 20.91 19.92 -26.27
CA MET A 1018 20.40 21.22 -25.79
C MET A 1018 21.17 21.76 -24.57
N ASP A 1019 21.94 20.92 -23.88
CA ASP A 1019 22.88 21.29 -22.80
C ASP A 1019 24.24 21.69 -23.38
#